data_AF-C1DJR5-F1
#
_entry.id   AF-C1DJR5-F1
#
_cell.length_a   1.000
_cell.length_b   1.000
_cell.length_c   1.000
_cell.angle_alpha   90.00
_cell.angle_beta   90.00
_cell.angle_gamma   90.00
#
_symmetry.space_group_name_H-M   'P 1'
#
loop_
_entity.id
_entity.type
_entity.pdbx_description
1 polymer ?
#
loop_
_entity_poly.entity_id
_entity_poly.type
_entity_poly.pdbx_seq_one_letter_code
_entity_poly.pdbx_strand_id
1 'polypeptide(L)'
;MEIIKPLRLGVLHRTYHWRHGHRLAVTAIALATLEESPVLLPEQELWALLDEALDENEQIDLLMPKPCPEFLVNGHAYNVHGTDRRRCRVQARLDDRCKALVVHGDRYWAEGEAGEPADFEAMPLGRRRAYGGPGYEANPIGIGHVPESVDGGERWPLPNVEHDGQPPFAPGQPPGTPAGFGMRDIDAPAHRAKLGQYDEETLERDGPGLAESFDWRFFNLAPDDQQWPDRDRLAGGLEYEFLNLHPELARLAGHLPDGLARCFVMRQPAEGESALEEIPLRLTTAWFFPDRRRVALIHHGDLAVDDEQASDIQYLMPAFEAGAAPRGLEHYAEALARRLDEEEGDLYAFDEAALIHEPFIGAGFDTEPLDQGPSDPLMDNLLRRQEEAMRNERERMNSLGLDPQRLAGLAPAGDDEELRLQRLADLPRVGRNIRRKEAELEAQAERERAAALERLRDQEPTTANRELLAQLENPDRELPPFDFAARSAQLREVYRMDFSPASADLPSREESERRLRQQYRDSVHCCGAAPALQGAAAEALRRKVAQAYARDRDLAGMDLTGADLSGMDLSGARLTGVLLESANLADARLDGADLREAILARARLDGASLRGADCRGANLSRAQARNACFSGATFGDGQCWEARFETCDFSHARFGGILWQGCELDACRFDGAVLEDLSLHACRLSRPSFVGASLSAVTWVESSLEAADFERAELDDCSLVETRSPDARFVGAALSACYMVLGSSLEAADFGGARLAESNLRGVDLSGARFCGTRLADCDLSEARLAGADLRRATASGCLFSGADLRTARLGDAHLMQCLLRRADLRGADLRGASLFGSDLAEVHLDEDSLLDETDFGRVAFHPRRRSEAAS
;
A
#
# COMPACT_ATOMS: atom_id res chain seq x y z
N MET A 1 17.33 -1.20 2.21
CA MET A 1 17.28 -0.12 3.19
C MET A 1 15.84 0.34 3.36
N GLU A 2 15.26 0.10 4.53
CA GLU A 2 13.93 0.56 4.93
C GLU A 2 14.02 1.88 5.71
N ILE A 3 13.04 2.77 5.54
CA ILE A 3 13.04 4.11 6.16
C ILE A 3 11.99 4.17 7.26
N ILE A 4 12.43 4.35 8.50
CA ILE A 4 11.58 4.48 9.68
C ILE A 4 11.60 5.94 10.10
N LYS A 5 10.55 6.72 9.78
CA LYS A 5 10.56 8.18 9.98
C LYS A 5 9.31 8.70 10.69
N PRO A 6 9.39 9.85 11.39
CA PRO A 6 8.21 10.56 11.85
C PRO A 6 7.48 11.26 10.69
N LEU A 7 6.24 11.68 10.93
CA LEU A 7 5.36 12.32 9.95
C LEU A 7 5.80 13.72 9.55
N ARG A 8 6.61 14.39 10.39
CA ARG A 8 7.05 15.79 10.20
C ARG A 8 8.43 15.96 9.54
N LEU A 9 9.08 14.86 9.16
CA LEU A 9 10.38 14.89 8.48
C LEU A 9 10.33 14.21 7.12
N GLY A 10 10.69 14.95 6.09
CA GLY A 10 11.01 14.39 4.78
C GLY A 10 12.44 13.85 4.77
N VAL A 11 12.64 12.68 4.17
CA VAL A 11 13.98 12.11 3.97
C VAL A 11 14.17 11.70 2.53
N LEU A 12 15.25 12.20 1.95
CA LEU A 12 15.72 11.85 0.63
C LEU A 12 17.15 11.33 0.76
N HIS A 13 17.50 10.32 -0.02
CA HIS A 13 18.82 9.73 0.02
C HIS A 13 19.29 9.32 -1.37
N ARG A 14 20.61 9.32 -1.56
CA ARG A 14 21.24 8.87 -2.79
C ARG A 14 22.66 8.40 -2.50
N THR A 15 23.07 7.34 -3.18
CA THR A 15 24.47 6.92 -3.18
C THR A 15 25.29 7.65 -4.23
N TYR A 16 26.55 7.94 -3.92
CA TYR A 16 27.49 8.55 -4.84
C TYR A 16 28.89 7.96 -4.67
N HIS A 17 29.68 8.02 -5.74
CA HIS A 17 31.06 7.53 -5.75
C HIS A 17 32.04 8.71 -5.63
N TRP A 18 33.02 8.59 -4.73
CA TRP A 18 34.05 9.60 -4.51
C TRP A 18 35.35 8.96 -4.04
N ARG A 19 36.46 9.25 -4.74
CA ARG A 19 37.82 8.75 -4.43
C ARG A 19 37.89 7.24 -4.15
N HIS A 20 37.29 6.43 -5.03
CA HIS A 20 37.24 4.97 -4.94
C HIS A 20 36.42 4.39 -3.77
N GLY A 21 35.56 5.19 -3.13
CA GLY A 21 34.62 4.73 -2.10
C GLY A 21 33.16 5.07 -2.45
N HIS A 22 32.24 4.24 -1.97
CA HIS A 22 30.81 4.50 -2.04
C HIS A 22 30.34 5.23 -0.79
N ARG A 23 29.48 6.23 -0.97
CA ARG A 23 28.93 7.03 0.12
C ARG A 23 27.43 7.18 -0.05
N LEU A 24 26.70 7.12 1.05
CA LEU A 24 25.27 7.40 1.12
C LEU A 24 25.09 8.85 1.57
N ALA A 25 24.63 9.72 0.67
CA ALA A 25 24.15 11.05 1.02
C ALA A 25 22.72 10.97 1.56
N VAL A 26 22.47 11.64 2.67
CA VAL A 26 21.16 11.72 3.32
C VAL A 26 20.78 13.18 3.51
N THR A 27 19.55 13.48 3.12
CA THR A 27 18.93 14.80 3.23
C THR A 27 17.69 14.69 4.09
N ALA A 28 17.69 15.37 5.24
CA ALA A 28 16.53 15.47 6.12
C ALA A 28 15.94 16.88 6.05
N ILE A 29 14.64 16.97 5.75
CA ILE A 29 13.93 18.24 5.54
C ILE A 29 12.87 18.38 6.63
N ALA A 30 12.94 19.47 7.38
CA ALA A 30 11.97 19.83 8.40
C ALA A 30 11.27 21.14 8.02
N LEU A 31 9.95 21.11 7.85
CA LEU A 31 9.16 22.33 7.62
C LEU A 31 8.77 22.94 8.97
N ALA A 32 9.21 24.16 9.24
CA ALA A 32 8.93 24.86 10.49
C ALA A 32 8.09 26.14 10.28
N THR A 33 7.34 26.53 11.30
CA THR A 33 6.66 27.84 11.37
C THR A 33 7.64 28.97 11.68
N LEU A 34 7.35 30.18 11.17
CA LEU A 34 8.05 31.42 11.52
C LEU A 34 7.25 32.19 12.59
N GLU A 35 7.22 31.63 13.80
CA GLU A 35 6.49 32.16 14.96
C GLU A 35 7.41 32.33 16.18
N GLU A 36 6.90 32.89 17.28
CA GLU A 36 7.67 33.08 18.52
C GLU A 36 8.15 31.74 19.10
N SER A 37 7.35 30.67 18.94
CA SER A 37 7.70 29.30 19.30
C SER A 37 7.55 28.42 18.07
N PRO A 38 8.63 28.24 17.28
CA PRO A 38 8.52 27.56 16.01
C PRO A 38 8.32 26.05 16.20
N VAL A 39 7.36 25.49 15.46
CA VAL A 39 7.02 24.06 15.49
C VAL A 39 7.16 23.47 14.10
N LEU A 40 7.38 22.15 14.04
CA LEU A 40 7.43 21.38 12.80
C LEU A 40 6.03 20.97 12.36
N LEU A 41 5.82 21.06 11.05
CA LEU A 41 4.58 20.73 10.39
C LEU A 41 4.70 19.38 9.66
N PRO A 42 3.59 18.66 9.43
CA PRO A 42 3.60 17.41 8.68
C PRO A 42 4.24 17.54 7.30
N GLU A 43 4.90 16.48 6.84
CA GLU A 43 5.60 16.44 5.55
C GLU A 43 4.64 16.67 4.35
N GLN A 44 3.35 16.33 4.47
CA GLN A 44 2.38 16.65 3.43
C GLN A 44 2.27 18.15 3.17
N GLU A 45 2.37 18.98 4.21
CA GLU A 45 2.37 20.44 4.07
C GLU A 45 3.65 20.95 3.38
N LEU A 46 4.79 20.28 3.60
CA LEU A 46 6.04 20.59 2.89
C LEU A 46 5.86 20.38 1.38
N TRP A 47 5.34 19.24 0.97
CA TRP A 47 5.18 18.94 -0.45
C TRP A 47 4.14 19.84 -1.12
N ALA A 48 3.02 20.12 -0.46
CA ALA A 48 2.02 21.07 -0.95
C ALA A 48 2.61 22.49 -1.10
N LEU A 49 3.40 22.94 -0.12
CA LEU A 49 4.06 24.25 -0.18
C LEU A 49 5.05 24.35 -1.34
N LEU A 50 5.82 23.28 -1.59
CA LEU A 50 6.81 23.25 -2.66
C LEU A 50 6.18 23.20 -4.05
N ASP A 51 5.11 22.43 -4.23
CA ASP A 51 4.37 22.36 -5.49
C ASP A 51 3.85 23.74 -5.94
N GLU A 52 3.41 24.56 -4.98
CA GLU A 52 3.00 25.95 -5.25
C GLU A 52 4.17 26.92 -5.48
N ALA A 53 5.36 26.62 -4.93
CA ALA A 53 6.48 27.56 -4.88
C ALA A 53 7.53 27.36 -5.97
N LEU A 54 7.62 26.16 -6.56
CA LEU A 54 8.61 25.79 -7.57
C LEU A 54 8.07 26.00 -8.99
N ASP A 55 8.91 26.53 -9.89
CA ASP A 55 8.63 26.52 -11.34
C ASP A 55 8.85 25.11 -11.95
N GLU A 56 8.31 24.82 -13.15
CA GLU A 56 8.31 23.51 -13.85
C GLU A 56 9.68 22.78 -14.02
N ASN A 57 10.80 23.37 -13.62
CA ASN A 57 12.14 22.76 -13.65
C ASN A 57 12.99 23.08 -12.41
N GLU A 58 12.37 23.58 -11.33
CA GLU A 58 13.07 23.85 -10.07
C GLU A 58 13.00 22.63 -9.15
N GLN A 59 14.15 22.20 -8.63
CA GLN A 59 14.24 21.12 -7.66
C GLN A 59 14.43 21.68 -6.26
N ILE A 60 13.94 20.95 -5.26
CA ILE A 60 14.09 21.39 -3.86
C ILE A 60 15.56 21.39 -3.41
N ASP A 61 16.30 20.37 -3.82
CA ASP A 61 17.70 20.15 -3.50
C ASP A 61 18.33 19.16 -4.50
N LEU A 62 19.66 19.09 -4.55
CA LEU A 62 20.41 18.15 -5.39
C LEU A 62 20.85 16.87 -4.64
N LEU A 63 20.43 16.71 -3.39
CA LEU A 63 20.62 15.54 -2.51
C LEU A 63 22.07 15.23 -2.17
N MET A 64 22.92 16.26 -2.19
CA MET A 64 24.36 16.11 -2.02
C MET A 64 24.87 16.99 -0.87
N PRO A 65 25.90 16.56 -0.14
CA PRO A 65 26.51 17.39 0.90
C PRO A 65 26.98 18.74 0.36
N LYS A 66 26.55 19.82 1.02
CA LYS A 66 26.96 21.18 0.67
C LYS A 66 28.24 21.56 1.43
N PRO A 67 29.23 22.20 0.78
CA PRO A 67 30.45 22.64 1.45
C PRO A 67 30.22 23.74 2.48
N CYS A 68 29.21 24.59 2.27
CA CYS A 68 28.84 25.67 3.18
C CYS A 68 27.32 25.84 3.28
N PRO A 69 26.82 26.45 4.38
CA PRO A 69 25.41 26.75 4.51
C PRO A 69 24.99 27.94 3.64
N GLU A 70 23.70 27.96 3.31
CA GLU A 70 23.06 28.99 2.51
C GLU A 70 21.63 29.28 2.98
N PHE A 71 21.07 30.39 2.51
CA PHE A 71 19.64 30.65 2.65
C PHE A 71 18.99 31.10 1.35
N LEU A 72 17.74 30.70 1.16
CA LEU A 72 16.91 31.04 0.00
C LEU A 72 15.64 31.73 0.49
N VAL A 73 15.07 32.61 -0.33
CA VAL A 73 13.76 33.21 -0.05
C VAL A 73 12.89 33.09 -1.29
N ASN A 74 11.71 32.51 -1.13
CA ASN A 74 10.65 32.48 -2.14
C ASN A 74 9.42 33.23 -1.61
N GLY A 75 8.63 33.82 -2.51
CA GLY A 75 7.44 34.60 -2.18
C GLY A 75 7.35 35.92 -2.95
N HIS A 76 6.67 36.87 -2.34
CA HIS A 76 6.25 38.11 -3.00
C HIS A 76 6.76 39.36 -2.26
N ALA A 77 6.97 40.41 -3.02
CA ALA A 77 7.15 41.77 -2.51
C ALA A 77 5.79 42.44 -2.34
N TYR A 78 5.55 43.02 -1.16
CA TYR A 78 4.31 43.73 -0.84
C TYR A 78 4.58 45.20 -0.60
N ASN A 79 3.95 46.08 -1.36
CA ASN A 79 4.14 47.53 -1.25
C ASN A 79 3.11 48.22 -0.33
N VAL A 80 2.14 47.47 0.19
CA VAL A 80 1.06 47.97 1.08
C VAL A 80 1.59 48.68 2.33
N HIS A 81 2.81 48.37 2.75
CA HIS A 81 3.48 48.95 3.92
C HIS A 81 4.24 50.26 3.62
N GLY A 82 4.44 50.57 2.33
CA GLY A 82 5.16 51.75 1.86
C GLY A 82 4.25 52.93 1.52
N THR A 83 4.84 54.11 1.33
CA THR A 83 4.11 55.29 0.83
C THR A 83 3.99 55.34 -0.69
N ASP A 84 4.80 54.52 -1.40
CA ASP A 84 4.87 54.48 -2.85
C ASP A 84 4.19 53.20 -3.37
N ARG A 85 3.08 53.35 -4.10
CA ARG A 85 2.30 52.22 -4.65
C ARG A 85 2.92 51.59 -5.90
N ARG A 86 4.04 52.12 -6.40
CA ARG A 86 4.68 51.69 -7.66
C ARG A 86 5.99 50.97 -7.45
N ARG A 87 6.59 51.10 -6.26
CA ARG A 87 7.84 50.45 -5.90
C ARG A 87 7.93 50.17 -4.41
N CYS A 88 8.63 49.11 -4.05
CA CYS A 88 9.01 48.85 -2.67
C CYS A 88 10.43 48.29 -2.56
N ARG A 89 11.10 48.60 -1.46
CA ARG A 89 12.37 47.98 -1.09
C ARG A 89 12.05 46.72 -0.29
N VAL A 90 12.61 45.59 -0.68
CA VAL A 90 12.52 44.33 0.07
C VAL A 90 13.89 43.96 0.61
N GLN A 91 13.91 43.28 1.76
CA GLN A 91 15.15 42.86 2.40
C GLN A 91 14.96 41.50 3.05
N ALA A 92 15.98 40.66 2.95
CA ALA A 92 16.11 39.42 3.70
C ALA A 92 17.44 39.41 4.44
N ARG A 93 17.37 39.21 5.75
CA ARG A 93 18.53 39.06 6.64
C ARG A 93 18.40 37.75 7.39
N LEU A 94 19.49 36.98 7.41
CA LEU A 94 19.68 35.85 8.31
C LEU A 94 21.04 36.04 8.99
N ASP A 95 21.04 36.19 10.31
CA ASP A 95 22.21 36.49 11.12
C ASP A 95 22.97 37.74 10.61
N ASP A 96 24.23 37.55 10.15
CA ASP A 96 25.13 38.57 9.63
C ASP A 96 25.02 38.79 8.11
N ARG A 97 24.24 37.98 7.37
CA ARG A 97 24.01 38.17 5.93
C ARG A 97 22.72 38.91 5.68
N CYS A 98 22.79 39.94 4.85
CA CYS A 98 21.66 40.77 4.49
C CYS A 98 21.71 41.11 3.00
N LYS A 99 20.59 40.91 2.31
CA LYS A 99 20.42 41.27 0.91
C LYS A 99 19.16 42.12 0.76
N ALA A 100 19.27 43.19 0.00
CA ALA A 100 18.18 44.08 -0.32
C ALA A 100 18.02 44.21 -1.83
N LEU A 101 16.77 44.24 -2.27
CA LEU A 101 16.39 44.43 -3.66
C LEU A 101 15.36 45.56 -3.73
N VAL A 102 15.24 46.17 -4.90
CA VAL A 102 14.16 47.11 -5.20
C VAL A 102 13.22 46.45 -6.19
N VAL A 103 11.93 46.56 -5.90
CA VAL A 103 10.86 45.95 -6.68
C VAL A 103 9.97 47.02 -7.26
N HIS A 104 9.70 46.94 -8.55
CA HIS A 104 8.90 47.87 -9.32
C HIS A 104 7.67 47.17 -9.92
N GLY A 105 6.56 47.91 -10.07
CA GLY A 105 5.47 47.46 -10.94
C GLY A 105 5.90 47.43 -12.40
N ASP A 106 5.06 46.89 -13.27
CA ASP A 106 5.40 46.71 -14.68
C ASP A 106 5.76 48.05 -15.35
N ARG A 107 6.87 48.06 -16.11
CA ARG A 107 7.39 49.25 -16.81
C ARG A 107 8.13 48.87 -18.09
N TYR A 108 8.26 49.86 -18.98
CA TYR A 108 8.90 49.71 -20.28
C TYR A 108 9.88 50.86 -20.54
N TRP A 109 10.87 50.65 -21.39
CA TRP A 109 11.71 51.72 -21.92
C TRP A 109 10.90 52.66 -22.84
N ALA A 110 11.06 53.97 -22.64
CA ALA A 110 10.46 55.01 -23.49
C ALA A 110 11.52 56.07 -23.81
N GLU A 111 11.82 56.30 -25.10
CA GLU A 111 12.77 57.32 -25.58
C GLU A 111 14.18 57.29 -24.93
N GLY A 112 14.63 56.11 -24.46
CA GLY A 112 15.92 55.94 -23.81
C GLY A 112 15.92 56.24 -22.30
N GLU A 113 14.75 56.48 -21.71
CA GLU A 113 14.54 56.59 -20.27
C GLU A 113 13.65 55.45 -19.74
N ALA A 114 13.82 55.12 -18.47
CA ALA A 114 13.00 54.12 -17.81
C ALA A 114 11.59 54.68 -17.56
N GLY A 115 10.57 54.02 -18.09
CA GLY A 115 9.18 54.43 -17.89
C GLY A 115 8.74 54.35 -16.43
N GLU A 116 7.69 55.12 -16.11
CA GLU A 116 7.05 55.10 -14.80
C GLU A 116 6.44 53.71 -14.51
N PRO A 117 6.74 53.10 -13.34
CA PRO A 117 6.18 51.80 -12.97
C PRO A 117 4.66 51.88 -12.71
N ALA A 118 3.95 50.82 -13.07
CA ALA A 118 2.56 50.63 -12.70
C ALA A 118 2.40 50.41 -11.19
N ASP A 119 1.18 50.62 -10.68
CA ASP A 119 0.84 50.23 -9.32
C ASP A 119 0.80 48.70 -9.21
N PHE A 120 1.26 48.14 -8.09
CA PHE A 120 1.08 46.73 -7.75
C PHE A 120 0.63 46.59 -6.29
N GLU A 121 0.25 45.39 -5.86
CA GLU A 121 0.00 45.09 -4.44
C GLU A 121 0.92 43.97 -3.95
N ALA A 122 1.08 42.93 -4.78
CA ALA A 122 2.05 41.86 -4.61
C ALA A 122 2.81 41.64 -5.92
N MET A 123 4.13 41.47 -5.86
CA MET A 123 4.99 41.19 -7.01
C MET A 123 5.86 39.95 -6.72
N PRO A 124 5.78 38.87 -7.52
CA PRO A 124 6.62 37.69 -7.33
C PRO A 124 8.12 38.01 -7.43
N LEU A 125 8.93 37.37 -6.58
CA LEU A 125 10.39 37.60 -6.53
C LEU A 125 11.21 36.59 -7.35
N GLY A 126 10.55 35.75 -8.13
CA GLY A 126 11.18 34.70 -8.94
C GLY A 126 11.97 35.21 -10.15
N ARG A 127 12.73 34.30 -10.77
CA ARG A 127 13.64 34.58 -11.89
C ARG A 127 12.95 35.21 -13.10
N ARG A 128 11.68 34.88 -13.33
CA ARG A 128 10.82 35.46 -14.40
C ARG A 128 10.66 36.99 -14.31
N ARG A 129 10.82 37.55 -13.10
CA ARG A 129 10.66 38.98 -12.82
C ARG A 129 11.99 39.73 -12.73
N ALA A 130 13.11 39.01 -12.81
CA ALA A 130 14.46 39.56 -12.87
C ALA A 130 14.93 39.72 -14.33
N TYR A 131 16.01 40.48 -14.53
CA TYR A 131 16.57 40.68 -15.87
C TYR A 131 16.92 39.34 -16.53
N GLY A 132 16.45 39.15 -17.76
CA GLY A 132 16.74 37.97 -18.56
C GLY A 132 15.85 37.85 -19.80
N GLY A 133 15.77 36.65 -20.33
CA GLY A 133 14.95 36.31 -21.49
C GLY A 133 15.72 35.49 -22.54
N PRO A 134 15.04 35.04 -23.61
CA PRO A 134 15.65 34.22 -24.66
C PRO A 134 16.92 34.83 -25.24
N GLY A 135 18.06 34.14 -25.14
CA GLY A 135 19.37 34.63 -25.57
C GLY A 135 20.28 35.11 -24.43
N TYR A 136 19.76 35.24 -23.20
CA TYR A 136 20.55 35.53 -22.01
C TYR A 136 20.72 34.28 -21.14
N GLU A 137 21.85 33.59 -21.28
CA GLU A 137 22.11 32.28 -20.68
C GLU A 137 22.06 32.25 -19.15
N ALA A 138 22.29 33.37 -18.46
CA ALA A 138 22.25 33.41 -16.99
C ALA A 138 20.82 33.42 -16.41
N ASN A 139 19.82 33.80 -17.22
CA ASN A 139 18.40 33.75 -16.85
C ASN A 139 17.53 33.71 -18.11
N PRO A 140 17.37 32.55 -18.77
CA PRO A 140 16.68 32.44 -20.05
C PRO A 140 15.17 32.70 -19.95
N ILE A 141 14.59 32.54 -18.75
CA ILE A 141 13.16 32.73 -18.48
C ILE A 141 12.82 34.13 -17.93
N GLY A 142 13.80 35.00 -17.76
CA GLY A 142 13.63 36.36 -17.25
C GLY A 142 13.01 37.34 -18.24
N ILE A 143 13.02 38.62 -17.88
CA ILE A 143 12.39 39.70 -18.65
C ILE A 143 13.40 40.83 -18.97
N GLY A 144 13.20 41.51 -20.11
CA GLY A 144 13.95 42.72 -20.49
C GLY A 144 15.15 42.52 -21.43
N HIS A 145 15.54 41.28 -21.73
CA HIS A 145 16.57 41.03 -22.75
C HIS A 145 16.04 41.17 -24.19
N VAL A 146 14.79 40.73 -24.42
CA VAL A 146 14.10 40.76 -25.72
C VAL A 146 12.87 41.68 -25.67
N PRO A 147 12.42 42.24 -26.82
CA PRO A 147 11.20 43.04 -26.86
C PRO A 147 9.95 42.16 -26.71
N GLU A 148 8.89 42.77 -26.18
CA GLU A 148 7.54 42.21 -26.18
C GLU A 148 6.64 42.98 -27.16
N SER A 149 5.71 42.26 -27.79
CA SER A 149 4.69 42.89 -28.63
C SER A 149 3.54 43.38 -27.75
N VAL A 150 3.41 44.70 -27.63
CA VAL A 150 2.36 45.35 -26.82
C VAL A 150 1.59 46.31 -27.72
N ASP A 151 0.28 46.12 -27.84
CA ASP A 151 -0.63 46.95 -28.66
C ASP A 151 -0.20 47.10 -30.14
N GLY A 152 0.44 46.08 -30.71
CA GLY A 152 0.90 46.08 -32.10
C GLY A 152 2.22 46.83 -32.36
N GLY A 153 2.94 47.24 -31.31
CA GLY A 153 4.31 47.77 -31.38
C GLY A 153 5.28 46.96 -30.51
N GLU A 154 6.58 47.01 -30.84
CA GLU A 154 7.63 46.41 -30.00
C GLU A 154 7.99 47.37 -28.85
N ARG A 155 7.93 46.88 -27.62
CA ARG A 155 8.39 47.60 -26.42
C ARG A 155 9.37 46.74 -25.65
N TRP A 156 10.40 47.37 -25.07
CA TRP A 156 11.33 46.68 -24.20
C TRP A 156 10.83 46.76 -22.75
N PRO A 157 10.40 45.65 -22.14
CA PRO A 157 10.06 45.64 -20.73
C PRO A 157 11.31 45.85 -19.87
N LEU A 158 11.10 46.41 -18.69
CA LEU A 158 12.11 46.53 -17.64
C LEU A 158 11.84 45.46 -16.57
N PRO A 159 12.88 44.87 -15.97
CA PRO A 159 12.69 43.91 -14.88
C PRO A 159 11.98 44.54 -13.69
N ASN A 160 11.13 43.75 -13.05
CA ASN A 160 10.44 44.16 -11.83
C ASN A 160 11.37 44.04 -10.62
N VAL A 161 12.28 43.07 -10.61
CA VAL A 161 13.21 42.78 -9.50
C VAL A 161 14.62 43.20 -9.89
N GLU A 162 15.18 44.16 -9.15
CA GLU A 162 16.50 44.75 -9.42
C GLU A 162 17.35 44.87 -8.14
N HIS A 163 18.66 44.99 -8.31
CA HIS A 163 19.60 45.20 -7.22
C HIS A 163 19.40 46.60 -6.60
N ASP A 164 19.41 46.68 -5.27
CA ASP A 164 19.27 47.95 -4.57
C ASP A 164 20.45 48.90 -4.88
N GLY A 165 20.14 50.15 -5.24
CA GLY A 165 21.12 51.17 -5.57
C GLY A 165 21.80 51.08 -6.94
N GLN A 166 21.38 50.17 -7.84
CA GLN A 166 21.89 50.11 -9.22
C GLN A 166 20.93 50.81 -10.21
N PRO A 167 21.45 51.54 -11.22
CA PRO A 167 20.61 52.10 -12.27
C PRO A 167 20.05 50.99 -13.19
N PRO A 168 18.90 51.20 -13.84
CA PRO A 168 18.30 50.22 -14.74
C PRO A 168 19.21 49.96 -15.95
N PHE A 169 19.31 48.68 -16.32
CA PHE A 169 20.16 48.22 -17.42
C PHE A 169 19.53 48.55 -18.78
N ALA A 170 20.23 49.33 -19.59
CA ALA A 170 19.80 49.65 -20.96
C ALA A 170 19.81 48.41 -21.86
N PRO A 171 18.95 48.35 -22.90
CA PRO A 171 18.98 47.26 -23.87
C PRO A 171 20.38 47.04 -24.45
N GLY A 172 20.87 45.80 -24.39
CA GLY A 172 22.22 45.44 -24.86
C GLY A 172 23.36 45.63 -23.84
N GLN A 173 23.07 46.10 -22.62
CA GLN A 173 24.02 46.18 -21.50
C GLN A 173 23.53 45.31 -20.33
N PRO A 174 23.62 43.98 -20.42
CA PRO A 174 23.06 43.10 -19.40
C PRO A 174 23.80 43.23 -18.05
N PRO A 175 23.11 43.00 -16.92
CA PRO A 175 23.76 42.85 -15.62
C PRO A 175 24.71 41.65 -15.62
N GLY A 176 25.73 41.70 -14.75
CA GLY A 176 26.62 40.57 -14.50
C GLY A 176 25.92 39.39 -13.83
N THR A 177 24.91 39.65 -12.98
CA THR A 177 24.08 38.63 -12.34
C THR A 177 22.63 39.10 -12.21
N PRO A 178 21.63 38.24 -12.49
CA PRO A 178 20.24 38.52 -12.20
C PRO A 178 20.01 38.83 -10.72
N ALA A 179 19.12 39.78 -10.43
CA ALA A 179 18.67 40.07 -9.07
C ALA A 179 17.65 39.02 -8.61
N GLY A 180 17.68 38.64 -7.33
CA GLY A 180 16.74 37.67 -6.76
C GLY A 180 17.25 37.04 -5.48
N PHE A 181 16.32 36.43 -4.72
CA PHE A 181 16.64 35.67 -3.50
C PHE A 181 16.57 34.15 -3.69
N GLY A 182 15.95 33.71 -4.79
CA GLY A 182 15.68 32.31 -5.07
C GLY A 182 16.87 31.55 -5.67
N MET A 183 16.62 30.30 -6.02
CA MET A 183 17.62 29.38 -6.57
C MET A 183 18.22 29.89 -7.88
N ARG A 184 19.51 29.59 -8.07
CA ARG A 184 20.22 29.74 -9.34
C ARG A 184 19.87 28.63 -10.31
N ASP A 185 19.86 28.98 -11.59
CA ASP A 185 19.76 27.97 -12.64
C ASP A 185 21.00 27.06 -12.65
N ILE A 186 20.80 25.75 -12.56
CA ILE A 186 21.88 24.77 -12.59
C ILE A 186 22.56 24.72 -13.97
N ASP A 187 21.83 25.10 -15.03
CA ASP A 187 22.35 25.12 -16.40
C ASP A 187 23.03 26.45 -16.76
N ALA A 188 22.97 27.47 -15.89
CA ALA A 188 23.64 28.73 -16.13
C ALA A 188 25.16 28.52 -16.29
N PRO A 189 25.83 29.23 -17.22
CA PRO A 189 27.27 29.04 -17.47
C PRO A 189 28.16 29.15 -16.23
N ALA A 190 27.85 30.11 -15.34
CA ALA A 190 28.58 30.31 -14.10
C ALA A 190 28.45 29.13 -13.11
N HIS A 191 27.33 28.41 -13.16
CA HIS A 191 27.07 27.24 -12.32
C HIS A 191 27.68 25.98 -12.95
N ARG A 192 27.49 25.76 -14.26
CA ARG A 192 28.12 24.65 -15.01
C ARG A 192 29.65 24.66 -14.97
N ALA A 193 30.27 25.83 -14.85
CA ALA A 193 31.72 25.96 -14.69
C ALA A 193 32.27 25.22 -13.45
N LYS A 194 31.41 24.83 -12.49
CA LYS A 194 31.77 24.10 -11.27
C LYS A 194 31.79 22.57 -11.44
N LEU A 195 31.29 22.03 -12.55
CA LEU A 195 31.22 20.58 -12.81
C LEU A 195 32.61 19.91 -12.89
N GLY A 196 33.71 20.68 -12.95
CA GLY A 196 35.05 20.13 -13.13
C GLY A 196 35.31 19.69 -14.58
N GLN A 197 36.50 19.16 -14.83
CA GLN A 197 36.91 18.64 -16.13
C GLN A 197 36.72 17.12 -16.16
N TYR A 198 35.94 16.64 -17.13
CA TYR A 198 35.76 15.22 -17.41
C TYR A 198 36.41 14.89 -18.76
N ASP A 199 37.70 14.54 -18.74
CA ASP A 199 38.41 13.97 -19.88
C ASP A 199 38.46 12.44 -19.80
N GLU A 200 38.87 11.79 -20.89
CA GLU A 200 38.90 10.32 -21.02
C GLU A 200 39.76 9.66 -19.92
N GLU A 201 40.87 10.31 -19.55
CA GLU A 201 41.79 9.85 -18.49
C GLU A 201 41.18 10.01 -17.07
N THR A 202 40.42 11.08 -16.82
CA THR A 202 39.67 11.30 -15.57
C THR A 202 38.47 10.36 -15.45
N LEU A 203 37.80 10.03 -16.57
CA LEU A 203 36.70 9.07 -16.61
C LEU A 203 37.18 7.63 -16.37
N GLU A 204 38.37 7.26 -16.86
CA GLU A 204 39.01 5.96 -16.57
C GLU A 204 39.51 5.86 -15.11
N ARG A 205 40.00 6.96 -14.53
CA ARG A 205 40.50 6.99 -13.14
C ARG A 205 39.38 7.10 -12.11
N ASP A 206 38.41 7.99 -12.33
CA ASP A 206 37.44 8.43 -11.30
C ASP A 206 36.00 7.94 -11.59
N GLY A 207 35.74 7.25 -12.70
CA GLY A 207 34.39 6.80 -13.08
C GLY A 207 33.81 5.70 -12.17
N PRO A 208 32.51 5.76 -11.79
CA PRO A 208 31.44 6.72 -12.13
C PRO A 208 31.21 7.80 -11.04
N GLY A 209 32.28 8.37 -10.48
CA GLY A 209 32.22 9.36 -9.40
C GLY A 209 32.29 10.82 -9.85
N LEU A 210 32.21 11.73 -8.87
CA LEU A 210 32.54 13.14 -9.09
C LEU A 210 34.05 13.26 -9.39
N ALA A 211 34.42 14.04 -10.42
CA ALA A 211 35.82 14.26 -10.77
C ALA A 211 36.57 14.96 -9.62
N GLU A 212 37.86 14.72 -9.44
CA GLU A 212 38.65 15.42 -8.40
C GLU A 212 38.63 16.95 -8.55
N SER A 213 38.45 17.44 -9.79
CA SER A 213 38.36 18.86 -10.12
C SER A 213 36.96 19.47 -9.90
N PHE A 214 35.98 18.67 -9.45
CA PHE A 214 34.62 19.11 -9.18
C PHE A 214 34.57 20.13 -8.03
N ASP A 215 33.98 21.29 -8.27
CA ASP A 215 33.74 22.29 -7.22
C ASP A 215 32.39 21.99 -6.55
N TRP A 216 32.48 21.46 -5.33
CA TRP A 216 31.35 21.07 -4.49
C TRP A 216 30.34 22.20 -4.23
N ARG A 217 30.72 23.47 -4.43
CA ARG A 217 29.78 24.61 -4.39
C ARG A 217 28.78 24.61 -5.55
N PHE A 218 28.84 23.62 -6.45
CA PHE A 218 27.77 23.31 -7.39
C PHE A 218 26.48 22.97 -6.63
N PHE A 219 26.56 22.27 -5.50
CA PHE A 219 25.36 21.92 -4.73
C PHE A 219 24.78 23.09 -3.91
N ASN A 220 25.48 24.22 -3.85
CA ASN A 220 24.95 25.46 -3.29
C ASN A 220 24.14 26.22 -4.34
N LEU A 221 22.81 26.24 -4.15
CA LEU A 221 21.84 26.76 -5.10
C LEU A 221 21.54 28.24 -4.87
N ALA A 222 21.88 28.78 -3.69
CA ALA A 222 21.66 30.19 -3.41
C ALA A 222 22.64 31.12 -4.17
N PRO A 223 22.30 32.40 -4.34
CA PRO A 223 23.25 33.44 -4.70
C PRO A 223 24.45 33.51 -3.74
N ASP A 224 25.65 33.84 -4.23
CA ASP A 224 26.89 33.83 -3.42
C ASP A 224 26.82 34.76 -2.20
N ASP A 225 26.04 35.85 -2.27
CA ASP A 225 25.81 36.79 -1.18
C ASP A 225 24.88 36.25 -0.07
N GLN A 226 24.27 35.09 -0.30
CA GLN A 226 23.42 34.35 0.63
C GLN A 226 24.06 33.04 1.14
N GLN A 227 25.37 32.87 0.91
CA GLN A 227 26.16 31.71 1.35
C GLN A 227 27.20 32.12 2.42
N TRP A 228 27.61 31.17 3.26
CA TRP A 228 28.71 31.35 4.23
C TRP A 228 29.87 30.39 3.99
N PRO A 229 30.80 30.70 3.07
CA PRO A 229 31.94 29.82 2.77
C PRO A 229 32.80 29.42 3.98
N ASP A 230 32.80 30.25 5.03
CA ASP A 230 33.61 30.05 6.24
C ASP A 230 32.86 29.32 7.38
N ARG A 231 31.63 28.85 7.14
CA ARG A 231 30.81 28.12 8.13
C ARG A 231 30.57 26.69 7.67
N ASP A 232 30.56 25.75 8.61
CA ASP A 232 30.23 24.33 8.37
C ASP A 232 28.71 24.09 8.25
N ARG A 233 27.93 24.78 9.10
CA ARG A 233 26.47 24.66 9.21
C ARG A 233 25.85 25.96 9.75
N LEU A 234 24.55 26.13 9.56
CA LEU A 234 23.78 27.14 10.30
C LEU A 234 23.59 26.67 11.75
N ALA A 235 23.73 27.59 12.70
CA ALA A 235 23.37 27.32 14.08
C ALA A 235 21.83 27.28 14.24
N GLY A 236 21.35 26.55 15.24
CA GLY A 236 19.98 26.72 15.73
C GLY A 236 19.79 28.13 16.31
N GLY A 237 18.55 28.64 16.28
CA GLY A 237 18.24 29.92 16.90
C GLY A 237 18.77 31.17 16.19
N LEU A 238 19.23 31.09 14.93
CA LEU A 238 19.69 32.28 14.20
C LEU A 238 18.56 33.28 13.98
N GLU A 239 18.87 34.56 14.11
CA GLU A 239 17.93 35.66 13.86
C GLU A 239 17.64 35.83 12.38
N TYR A 240 16.37 35.87 12.01
CA TYR A 240 15.93 36.28 10.67
C TYR A 240 15.16 37.61 10.72
N GLU A 241 15.21 38.36 9.63
CA GLU A 241 14.43 39.57 9.43
C GLU A 241 14.11 39.78 7.95
N PHE A 242 12.82 39.97 7.67
CA PHE A 242 12.27 40.22 6.35
C PHE A 242 11.54 41.55 6.32
N LEU A 243 11.84 42.39 5.32
CA LEU A 243 11.17 43.67 5.09
C LEU A 243 10.32 43.58 3.83
N ASN A 244 9.03 43.92 3.95
CA ASN A 244 8.06 43.98 2.84
C ASN A 244 7.88 42.66 2.06
N LEU A 245 8.06 41.52 2.74
CA LEU A 245 7.91 40.16 2.18
C LEU A 245 6.69 39.40 2.71
N HIS A 246 5.82 40.07 3.48
CA HIS A 246 4.59 39.49 4.02
C HIS A 246 3.41 40.44 3.76
N PRO A 247 2.20 39.94 3.43
CA PRO A 247 1.05 40.77 3.10
C PRO A 247 0.65 41.73 4.23
N GLU A 248 0.71 41.28 5.47
CA GLU A 248 0.25 42.04 6.65
C GLU A 248 1.37 42.70 7.47
N LEU A 249 2.62 42.25 7.31
CA LEU A 249 3.73 42.65 8.19
C LEU A 249 4.80 43.36 7.39
N ALA A 250 4.98 44.65 7.65
CA ALA A 250 6.06 45.44 7.07
C ALA A 250 7.43 44.84 7.41
N ARG A 251 7.57 44.34 8.66
CA ARG A 251 8.76 43.66 9.16
C ARG A 251 8.35 42.36 9.85
N LEU A 252 8.83 41.23 9.34
CA LEU A 252 8.72 39.91 9.97
C LEU A 252 10.10 39.53 10.50
N ALA A 253 10.24 39.33 11.81
CA ALA A 253 11.51 38.97 12.43
C ALA A 253 11.30 37.95 13.55
N GLY A 254 12.31 37.12 13.79
CA GLY A 254 12.27 36.06 14.80
C GLY A 254 13.54 35.22 14.76
N HIS A 255 13.47 34.02 15.30
CA HIS A 255 14.60 33.09 15.38
C HIS A 255 14.25 31.77 14.70
N LEU A 256 15.22 31.16 14.03
CA LEU A 256 15.07 29.79 13.56
C LEU A 256 14.83 28.83 14.75
N PRO A 257 14.20 27.66 14.53
CA PRO A 257 14.13 26.62 15.55
C PRO A 257 15.52 26.33 16.12
N ASP A 258 15.63 26.26 17.45
CA ASP A 258 16.87 25.86 18.12
C ASP A 258 16.98 24.31 18.19
N GLY A 259 16.84 23.69 17.03
CA GLY A 259 16.88 22.24 16.87
C GLY A 259 17.51 21.84 15.55
N LEU A 260 18.00 20.60 15.50
CA LEU A 260 18.70 20.02 14.36
C LEU A 260 18.15 18.64 14.05
N ALA A 261 18.06 18.33 12.76
CA ALA A 261 17.82 16.97 12.33
C ALA A 261 19.05 16.09 12.65
N ARG A 262 18.79 14.88 13.12
CA ARG A 262 19.75 13.78 13.27
C ARG A 262 19.27 12.63 12.41
N CYS A 263 20.17 11.73 12.03
CA CYS A 263 19.78 10.55 11.29
C CYS A 263 20.63 9.36 11.72
N PHE A 264 19.97 8.22 11.88
CA PHE A 264 20.59 7.01 12.36
C PHE A 264 20.46 5.90 11.32
N VAL A 265 21.47 5.04 11.24
CA VAL A 265 21.45 3.85 10.41
C VAL A 265 21.75 2.61 11.23
N MET A 266 21.14 1.49 10.83
CA MET A 266 21.53 0.18 11.33
C MET A 266 22.05 -0.64 10.16
N ARG A 267 23.27 -1.17 10.33
CA ARG A 267 23.89 -2.03 9.33
C ARG A 267 23.37 -3.46 9.41
N GLN A 268 23.39 -4.21 8.31
CA GLN A 268 23.11 -5.64 8.33
C GLN A 268 24.18 -6.38 9.17
N PRO A 269 23.80 -7.32 10.03
CA PRO A 269 24.76 -8.05 10.87
C PRO A 269 25.60 -9.01 10.03
N ALA A 270 26.91 -8.77 9.92
CA ALA A 270 27.84 -9.69 9.24
C ALA A 270 28.22 -10.90 10.12
N GLU A 271 28.38 -10.71 11.43
CA GLU A 271 28.59 -11.73 12.48
C GLU A 271 28.56 -11.02 13.86
N GLY A 272 27.38 -10.79 14.45
CA GLY A 272 27.22 -10.11 15.76
C GLY A 272 25.91 -9.31 15.94
N GLU A 273 25.77 -8.63 17.08
CA GLU A 273 24.65 -7.69 17.35
C GLU A 273 24.80 -6.43 16.48
N SER A 274 23.75 -6.07 15.74
CA SER A 274 23.73 -4.84 14.92
C SER A 274 23.53 -3.63 15.84
N ALA A 275 24.44 -2.66 15.75
CA ALA A 275 24.37 -1.43 16.53
C ALA A 275 23.89 -0.26 15.66
N LEU A 276 23.15 0.66 16.26
CA LEU A 276 22.71 1.90 15.63
C LEU A 276 23.89 2.90 15.55
N GLU A 277 24.15 3.41 14.36
CA GLU A 277 25.18 4.41 14.06
C GLU A 277 24.51 5.74 13.67
N GLU A 278 25.13 6.89 13.98
CA GLU A 278 24.60 8.21 13.59
C GLU A 278 25.31 8.75 12.34
N ILE A 279 24.52 9.22 11.37
CA ILE A 279 25.00 10.03 10.25
C ILE A 279 25.05 11.49 10.71
N PRO A 280 26.24 12.14 10.72
CA PRO A 280 26.37 13.51 11.16
C PRO A 280 25.71 14.46 10.15
N LEU A 281 24.50 14.90 10.46
CA LEU A 281 23.79 15.88 9.66
C LEU A 281 24.23 17.32 9.97
N ARG A 282 24.22 18.17 8.95
CA ARG A 282 24.52 19.61 9.01
C ARG A 282 23.37 20.41 8.42
N LEU A 283 22.80 21.34 9.18
CA LEU A 283 21.87 22.32 8.64
C LEU A 283 22.61 23.22 7.66
N THR A 284 22.36 23.03 6.37
CA THR A 284 23.11 23.70 5.29
C THR A 284 22.21 24.52 4.39
N THR A 285 20.88 24.41 4.51
CA THR A 285 19.98 25.31 3.80
C THR A 285 18.79 25.69 4.67
N ALA A 286 18.54 26.99 4.81
CA ALA A 286 17.29 27.53 5.32
C ALA A 286 16.53 28.18 4.17
N TRP A 287 15.41 27.59 3.77
CA TRP A 287 14.60 28.11 2.67
C TRP A 287 13.30 28.72 3.20
N PHE A 288 13.22 30.05 3.12
CA PHE A 288 12.13 30.82 3.68
C PHE A 288 11.01 31.06 2.67
N PHE A 289 9.78 31.02 3.20
CA PHE A 289 8.53 31.41 2.55
C PHE A 289 7.84 32.44 3.45
N PRO A 290 8.31 33.71 3.45
CA PRO A 290 7.88 34.69 4.44
C PRO A 290 6.39 35.02 4.35
N ASP A 291 5.81 35.01 3.15
CA ASP A 291 4.39 35.27 2.90
C ASP A 291 3.46 34.25 3.58
N ARG A 292 3.92 33.02 3.74
CA ARG A 292 3.22 31.92 4.45
C ARG A 292 3.73 31.70 5.87
N ARG A 293 4.71 32.48 6.34
CA ARG A 293 5.40 32.31 7.63
C ARG A 293 5.94 30.89 7.82
N ARG A 294 6.66 30.38 6.81
CA ARG A 294 7.27 29.03 6.83
C ARG A 294 8.76 29.08 6.49
N VAL A 295 9.49 28.06 6.96
CA VAL A 295 10.87 27.79 6.54
C VAL A 295 11.10 26.29 6.42
N ALA A 296 11.66 25.85 5.31
CA ALA A 296 12.18 24.49 5.16
C ALA A 296 13.66 24.46 5.59
N LEU A 297 13.97 23.65 6.60
CA LEU A 297 15.31 23.44 7.13
C LEU A 297 15.88 22.14 6.55
N ILE A 298 16.85 22.27 5.66
CA ILE A 298 17.43 21.14 4.93
C ILE A 298 18.80 20.80 5.52
N HIS A 299 18.89 19.58 6.02
CA HIS A 299 20.08 19.04 6.65
C HIS A 299 20.71 18.00 5.75
N HIS A 300 21.99 18.16 5.47
CA HIS A 300 22.76 17.23 4.64
C HIS A 300 23.81 16.53 5.49
N GLY A 301 23.97 15.24 5.27
CA GLY A 301 25.09 14.47 5.79
C GLY A 301 25.35 13.28 4.88
N ASP A 302 26.44 12.58 5.16
CA ASP A 302 26.78 11.41 4.38
C ASP A 302 27.62 10.42 5.18
N LEU A 303 27.57 9.16 4.77
CA LEU A 303 28.24 8.04 5.43
C LEU A 303 28.92 7.15 4.38
N ALA A 304 30.05 6.54 4.73
CA ALA A 304 30.67 5.52 3.89
C ALA A 304 29.85 4.22 3.92
N VAL A 305 29.66 3.62 2.75
CA VAL A 305 28.91 2.37 2.56
C VAL A 305 29.73 1.40 1.72
N ASP A 306 29.42 0.12 1.85
CA ASP A 306 30.21 -0.96 1.25
C ASP A 306 30.08 -0.99 -0.28
N ASP A 307 28.93 -0.57 -0.80
CA ASP A 307 28.64 -0.58 -2.23
C ASP A 307 27.76 0.61 -2.66
N GLU A 308 27.59 0.73 -3.98
CA GLU A 308 26.73 1.74 -4.62
C GLU A 308 25.25 1.64 -4.24
N GLN A 309 24.85 0.59 -3.52
CA GLN A 309 23.49 0.33 -3.11
C GLN A 309 23.22 0.66 -1.65
N ALA A 310 24.28 0.92 -0.88
CA ALA A 310 24.22 0.91 0.57
C ALA A 310 23.56 -0.39 1.09
N SER A 311 23.90 -1.56 0.48
CA SER A 311 23.27 -2.84 0.85
C SER A 311 23.57 -3.26 2.29
N ASP A 312 24.70 -2.77 2.81
CA ASP A 312 25.10 -2.82 4.20
C ASP A 312 24.14 -2.09 5.14
N ILE A 313 23.27 -1.20 4.66
CA ILE A 313 22.30 -0.46 5.47
C ILE A 313 20.92 -1.12 5.43
N GLN A 314 20.49 -1.61 6.59
CA GLN A 314 19.17 -2.21 6.78
C GLN A 314 18.10 -1.13 7.01
N TYR A 315 18.31 -0.24 7.98
CA TYR A 315 17.35 0.77 8.39
C TYR A 315 17.95 2.18 8.36
N LEU A 316 17.16 3.17 7.97
CA LEU A 316 17.47 4.60 8.03
C LEU A 316 16.38 5.32 8.84
N MET A 317 16.77 6.06 9.89
CA MET A 317 15.83 6.67 10.83
C MET A 317 16.18 8.14 11.13
N PRO A 318 15.48 9.12 10.54
CA PRO A 318 15.63 10.53 10.91
C PRO A 318 14.97 10.85 12.26
N ALA A 319 15.50 11.86 12.93
CA ALA A 319 14.99 12.42 14.18
C ALA A 319 15.21 13.94 14.20
N PHE A 320 14.55 14.67 15.10
CA PHE A 320 14.75 16.10 15.29
C PHE A 320 14.87 16.46 16.77
N GLU A 321 15.99 17.06 17.17
CA GLU A 321 16.32 17.31 18.58
C GLU A 321 16.63 18.78 18.85
N ALA A 322 16.39 19.20 20.09
CA ALA A 322 16.89 20.49 20.56
C ALA A 322 18.42 20.47 20.70
N GLY A 323 19.06 21.59 20.36
CA GLY A 323 20.53 21.71 20.38
C GLY A 323 21.17 21.61 21.77
N ALA A 324 20.42 21.91 22.84
CA ALA A 324 20.96 22.04 24.19
C ALA A 324 21.22 20.70 24.92
N ALA A 325 20.50 19.62 24.58
CA ALA A 325 20.60 18.32 25.27
C ALA A 325 20.02 17.18 24.40
N PRO A 326 20.72 16.74 23.34
CA PRO A 326 20.23 15.68 22.47
C PRO A 326 20.14 14.34 23.23
N ARG A 327 19.10 13.56 22.94
CA ARG A 327 18.93 12.21 23.50
C ARG A 327 20.06 11.25 23.06
N GLY A 328 20.38 10.27 23.90
CA GLY A 328 21.43 9.29 23.62
C GLY A 328 21.04 8.26 22.55
N LEU A 329 22.01 7.55 21.99
CA LEU A 329 21.77 6.49 20.98
C LEU A 329 20.85 5.38 21.50
N GLU A 330 20.92 5.05 22.79
CA GLU A 330 20.07 4.04 23.45
C GLU A 330 18.58 4.34 23.27
N HIS A 331 18.18 5.60 23.41
CA HIS A 331 16.79 6.04 23.21
C HIS A 331 16.29 5.74 21.79
N TYR A 332 17.12 5.99 20.78
CA TYR A 332 16.77 5.74 19.38
C TYR A 332 16.81 4.26 19.02
N ALA A 333 17.71 3.49 19.62
CA ALA A 333 17.72 2.04 19.48
C ALA A 333 16.42 1.43 20.04
N GLU A 334 15.94 1.90 21.20
CA GLU A 334 14.64 1.51 21.74
C GLU A 334 13.47 1.96 20.86
N ALA A 335 13.50 3.19 20.36
CA ALA A 335 12.46 3.73 19.49
C ALA A 335 12.33 2.95 18.17
N LEU A 336 13.46 2.48 17.62
CA LEU A 336 13.52 1.64 16.44
C LEU A 336 13.04 0.22 16.76
N ALA A 337 13.54 -0.39 17.84
CA ALA A 337 13.13 -1.74 18.25
C ALA A 337 11.61 -1.86 18.44
N ARG A 338 10.97 -0.86 19.05
CA ARG A 338 9.50 -0.84 19.20
C ARG A 338 8.75 -0.76 17.88
N ARG A 339 9.31 -0.08 16.88
CA ARG A 339 8.69 0.08 15.55
C ARG A 339 8.91 -1.13 14.64
N LEU A 340 9.97 -1.90 14.89
CA LEU A 340 10.27 -3.14 14.17
C LEU A 340 9.60 -4.37 14.80
N ASP A 341 8.85 -4.21 15.88
CA ASP A 341 8.12 -5.31 16.52
C ASP A 341 7.02 -5.85 15.58
N GLU A 342 7.03 -7.15 15.29
CA GLU A 342 6.12 -7.79 14.33
C GLU A 342 4.64 -7.72 14.76
N GLU A 343 4.36 -7.56 16.06
CA GLU A 343 3.00 -7.54 16.61
C GLU A 343 2.51 -6.14 17.01
N GLU A 344 3.42 -5.24 17.38
CA GLU A 344 3.10 -3.90 17.89
C GLU A 344 3.65 -2.75 17.05
N GLY A 345 4.53 -3.00 16.08
CA GLY A 345 5.30 -1.98 15.35
C GLY A 345 4.43 -0.87 14.77
N ASP A 346 3.32 -1.24 14.13
CA ASP A 346 2.36 -0.32 13.51
C ASP A 346 1.75 0.68 14.50
N LEU A 347 1.61 0.30 15.79
CA LEU A 347 1.06 1.19 16.80
C LEU A 347 1.98 2.38 17.08
N TYR A 348 3.29 2.18 16.95
CA TYR A 348 4.31 3.19 17.22
C TYR A 348 4.61 4.10 16.03
N ALA A 349 3.93 3.90 14.88
CA ALA A 349 4.08 4.75 13.71
C ALA A 349 3.76 6.23 13.99
N PHE A 350 2.79 6.49 14.88
CA PHE A 350 2.33 7.84 15.25
C PHE A 350 2.99 8.42 16.52
N ASP A 351 3.95 7.69 17.11
CA ASP A 351 4.68 8.16 18.31
C ASP A 351 5.78 9.17 17.92
N GLU A 352 5.37 10.36 17.48
CA GLU A 352 6.28 11.43 17.06
C GLU A 352 7.28 11.82 18.14
N ALA A 353 6.88 11.79 19.42
CA ALA A 353 7.72 12.16 20.55
C ALA A 353 8.94 11.24 20.71
N ALA A 354 8.89 10.00 20.21
CA ALA A 354 10.04 9.11 20.20
C ALA A 354 11.17 9.60 19.26
N LEU A 355 10.85 10.32 18.18
CA LEU A 355 11.82 10.75 17.16
C LEU A 355 11.97 12.28 17.07
N ILE A 356 11.01 13.04 17.57
CA ILE A 356 11.00 14.51 17.58
C ILE A 356 10.91 14.97 19.03
N HIS A 357 11.74 15.94 19.41
CA HIS A 357 11.65 16.55 20.72
C HIS A 357 10.33 17.34 20.85
N GLU A 358 9.54 17.05 21.89
CA GLU A 358 8.14 17.47 22.03
C GLU A 358 7.83 18.95 21.72
N PRO A 359 8.65 19.95 22.12
CA PRO A 359 8.36 21.36 21.82
C PRO A 359 8.29 21.69 20.33
N PHE A 360 8.86 20.84 19.48
CA PHE A 360 8.83 21.01 18.02
C PHE A 360 7.64 20.30 17.35
N ILE A 361 6.79 19.57 18.09
CA ILE A 361 5.65 18.87 17.50
C ILE A 361 4.50 19.86 17.31
N GLY A 362 4.30 20.32 16.08
CA GLY A 362 3.19 21.19 15.71
C GLY A 362 1.86 20.47 15.57
N ALA A 363 0.77 21.22 15.39
CA ALA A 363 -0.54 20.66 15.10
C ALA A 363 -0.52 19.84 13.78
N GLY A 364 -1.28 18.75 13.75
CA GLY A 364 -1.41 17.84 12.61
C GLY A 364 -2.53 16.84 12.88
N PHE A 365 -2.89 16.04 11.86
CA PHE A 365 -3.97 15.04 11.97
C PHE A 365 -3.76 14.02 13.10
N ASP A 366 -2.52 13.83 13.54
CA ASP A 366 -2.10 12.94 14.60
C ASP A 366 -2.22 13.55 16.01
N THR A 367 -2.19 14.89 16.13
CA THR A 367 -2.21 15.63 17.41
C THR A 367 -3.53 16.35 17.69
N GLU A 368 -4.41 16.49 16.69
CA GLU A 368 -5.74 17.05 16.85
C GLU A 368 -6.67 16.14 17.69
N PRO A 369 -7.46 16.69 18.63
CA PRO A 369 -8.43 15.90 19.39
C PRO A 369 -9.52 15.33 18.47
N LEU A 370 -9.80 14.04 18.60
CA LEU A 370 -10.87 13.32 17.87
C LEU A 370 -12.29 13.68 18.39
N ASP A 371 -12.57 14.96 18.65
CA ASP A 371 -13.74 15.42 19.41
C ASP A 371 -15.06 15.49 18.62
N GLN A 372 -15.08 15.14 17.32
CA GLN A 372 -16.29 14.97 16.49
C GLN A 372 -15.94 14.16 15.22
N GLY A 373 -16.49 12.95 15.08
CA GLY A 373 -16.12 11.93 14.07
C GLY A 373 -16.19 12.35 12.59
N PRO A 374 -15.66 11.50 11.69
CA PRO A 374 -16.36 10.28 11.27
C PRO A 374 -15.68 9.01 11.78
N SER A 375 -16.44 7.91 11.77
CA SER A 375 -15.97 6.54 12.00
C SER A 375 -14.64 6.30 11.29
N ASP A 376 -13.57 6.18 12.05
CA ASP A 376 -12.31 5.65 11.54
C ASP A 376 -12.55 4.14 11.34
N PRO A 377 -12.57 3.63 10.09
CA PRO A 377 -12.87 2.23 9.82
C PRO A 377 -11.94 1.29 10.59
N LEU A 378 -10.71 1.73 10.88
CA LEU A 378 -9.75 0.97 11.68
C LEU A 378 -10.22 0.81 13.13
N MET A 379 -10.71 1.88 13.76
CA MET A 379 -11.19 1.86 15.15
C MET A 379 -12.54 1.14 15.27
N ASP A 380 -13.44 1.36 14.33
CA ASP A 380 -14.69 0.61 14.24
C ASP A 380 -14.42 -0.88 13.99
N ASN A 381 -13.41 -1.23 13.18
CA ASN A 381 -13.00 -2.62 12.97
C ASN A 381 -12.33 -3.21 14.21
N LEU A 382 -11.50 -2.46 14.94
CA LEU A 382 -10.85 -2.93 16.18
C LEU A 382 -11.89 -3.14 17.30
N LEU A 383 -12.81 -2.19 17.49
CA LEU A 383 -13.90 -2.31 18.45
C LEU A 383 -14.89 -3.41 18.05
N ARG A 384 -15.23 -3.52 16.75
CA ARG A 384 -16.07 -4.61 16.24
C ARG A 384 -15.41 -5.97 16.37
N ARG A 385 -14.10 -6.10 16.11
CA ARG A 385 -13.33 -7.34 16.36
C ARG A 385 -13.34 -7.72 17.82
N GLN A 386 -13.21 -6.76 18.73
CA GLN A 386 -13.29 -7.02 20.17
C GLN A 386 -14.72 -7.44 20.59
N GLU A 387 -15.75 -6.75 20.08
CA GLU A 387 -17.15 -7.11 20.32
C GLU A 387 -17.50 -8.48 19.74
N GLU A 388 -16.99 -8.81 18.56
CA GLU A 388 -17.11 -10.12 17.91
C GLU A 388 -16.36 -11.19 18.68
N ALA A 389 -15.14 -10.94 19.16
CA ALA A 389 -14.40 -11.87 20.00
C ALA A 389 -15.15 -12.15 21.31
N MET A 390 -15.67 -11.11 21.98
CA MET A 390 -16.49 -11.27 23.19
C MET A 390 -17.83 -11.97 22.90
N ARG A 391 -18.43 -11.72 21.73
CA ARG A 391 -19.67 -12.39 21.30
C ARG A 391 -19.41 -13.86 21.00
N ASN A 392 -18.35 -14.15 20.24
CA ASN A 392 -17.89 -15.50 19.91
C ASN A 392 -17.57 -16.29 21.18
N GLU A 393 -16.90 -15.69 22.16
CA GLU A 393 -16.59 -16.38 23.42
C GLU A 393 -17.82 -16.58 24.31
N ARG A 394 -18.76 -15.63 24.34
CA ARG A 394 -20.08 -15.83 24.99
C ARG A 394 -20.89 -16.94 24.31
N GLU A 395 -20.89 -16.97 22.99
CA GLU A 395 -21.56 -18.01 22.20
C GLU A 395 -20.88 -19.37 22.39
N ARG A 396 -19.55 -19.40 22.53
CA ARG A 396 -18.76 -20.60 22.81
C ARG A 396 -18.98 -21.12 24.23
N MET A 397 -19.03 -20.26 25.24
CA MET A 397 -19.42 -20.65 26.61
C MET A 397 -20.86 -21.18 26.66
N ASN A 398 -21.78 -20.55 25.94
CA ASN A 398 -23.14 -21.05 25.76
C ASN A 398 -23.17 -22.43 25.08
N SER A 399 -22.35 -22.63 24.04
CA SER A 399 -22.27 -23.90 23.32
C SER A 399 -21.77 -25.07 24.18
N LEU A 400 -20.99 -24.76 25.22
CA LEU A 400 -20.48 -25.70 26.22
C LEU A 400 -21.41 -25.85 27.44
N GLY A 401 -22.56 -25.17 27.47
CA GLY A 401 -23.52 -25.23 28.57
C GLY A 401 -23.11 -24.47 29.84
N LEU A 402 -22.21 -23.49 29.73
CA LEU A 402 -21.73 -22.65 30.83
C LEU A 402 -22.56 -21.36 30.93
N ASP A 403 -22.74 -20.83 32.15
CA ASP A 403 -23.51 -19.61 32.42
C ASP A 403 -22.71 -18.35 32.01
N PRO A 404 -23.12 -17.62 30.96
CA PRO A 404 -22.42 -16.42 30.48
C PRO A 404 -22.52 -15.24 31.45
N GLN A 405 -23.42 -15.28 32.44
CA GLN A 405 -23.56 -14.20 33.42
C GLN A 405 -22.38 -14.12 34.40
N ARG A 406 -21.46 -15.09 34.39
CA ARG A 406 -20.22 -15.03 35.19
C ARG A 406 -19.14 -14.12 34.58
N LEU A 407 -19.25 -13.83 33.28
CA LEU A 407 -18.52 -12.75 32.59
C LEU A 407 -19.09 -11.35 32.87
N ALA A 408 -20.18 -11.22 33.64
CA ALA A 408 -20.93 -9.96 33.80
C ALA A 408 -20.21 -8.86 34.62
N GLY A 409 -18.98 -9.10 35.08
CA GLY A 409 -18.16 -8.09 35.75
C GLY A 409 -17.47 -7.09 34.81
N LEU A 410 -17.53 -7.31 33.49
CA LEU A 410 -16.80 -6.51 32.50
C LEU A 410 -17.78 -5.59 31.77
N ALA A 411 -17.70 -4.29 32.08
CA ALA A 411 -18.48 -3.25 31.42
C ALA A 411 -18.13 -3.16 29.92
N PRO A 412 -19.08 -2.76 29.05
CA PRO A 412 -18.77 -2.42 27.66
C PRO A 412 -17.68 -1.33 27.60
N ALA A 413 -16.78 -1.42 26.61
CA ALA A 413 -15.58 -0.59 26.49
C ALA A 413 -15.82 0.93 26.42
N GLY A 414 -17.07 1.37 26.20
CA GLY A 414 -17.43 2.77 26.00
C GLY A 414 -17.21 3.72 27.19
N ASP A 415 -17.10 3.21 28.42
CA ASP A 415 -16.96 4.03 29.63
C ASP A 415 -15.56 3.99 30.28
N ASP A 416 -14.59 3.30 29.67
CA ASP A 416 -13.26 3.13 30.23
C ASP A 416 -12.25 4.14 29.66
N GLU A 417 -11.91 5.18 30.46
CA GLU A 417 -10.96 6.22 30.05
C GLU A 417 -9.60 5.67 29.60
N GLU A 418 -9.19 4.49 30.10
CA GLU A 418 -7.92 3.88 29.69
C GLU A 418 -7.93 3.36 28.25
N LEU A 419 -9.10 3.06 27.69
CA LEU A 419 -9.29 2.55 26.32
C LEU A 419 -9.70 3.64 25.32
N ARG A 420 -9.94 4.86 25.81
CA ARG A 420 -10.34 5.97 24.95
C ARG A 420 -9.13 6.51 24.19
N LEU A 421 -9.18 6.42 22.87
CA LEU A 421 -8.26 7.10 21.97
C LEU A 421 -8.71 8.56 21.83
N GLN A 422 -7.90 9.50 22.31
CA GLN A 422 -8.18 10.94 22.16
C GLN A 422 -7.45 11.52 20.94
N ARG A 423 -6.25 11.01 20.66
CA ARG A 423 -5.40 11.37 19.51
C ARG A 423 -4.71 10.12 18.99
N LEU A 424 -4.28 10.11 17.72
CA LEU A 424 -3.55 8.96 17.14
C LEU A 424 -2.24 8.68 17.87
N ALA A 425 -1.59 9.71 18.44
CA ALA A 425 -0.42 9.54 19.29
C ALA A 425 -0.65 8.65 20.53
N ASP A 426 -1.91 8.43 20.95
CA ASP A 426 -2.25 7.57 22.09
C ASP A 426 -2.37 6.07 21.73
N LEU A 427 -2.25 5.71 20.44
CA LEU A 427 -2.44 4.34 19.92
C LEU A 427 -1.60 3.28 20.65
N PRO A 428 -0.29 3.46 20.92
CA PRO A 428 0.49 2.48 21.67
C PRO A 428 -0.06 2.22 23.08
N ARG A 429 -0.52 3.28 23.75
CA ARG A 429 -1.09 3.18 25.10
C ARG A 429 -2.41 2.40 25.06
N VAL A 430 -3.29 2.75 24.12
CA VAL A 430 -4.61 2.12 23.98
C VAL A 430 -4.46 0.65 23.57
N GLY A 431 -3.63 0.34 22.57
CA GLY A 431 -3.37 -1.05 22.14
C GLY A 431 -2.85 -1.96 23.26
N ARG A 432 -1.89 -1.48 24.06
CA ARG A 432 -1.41 -2.23 25.25
C ARG A 432 -2.51 -2.45 26.29
N ASN A 433 -3.35 -1.44 26.52
CA ASN A 433 -4.46 -1.54 27.47
C ASN A 433 -5.54 -2.53 26.99
N ILE A 434 -5.79 -2.61 25.68
CA ILE A 434 -6.68 -3.60 25.06
C ILE A 434 -6.12 -5.01 25.27
N ARG A 435 -4.87 -5.27 24.85
CA ARG A 435 -4.25 -6.59 24.98
C ARG A 435 -4.14 -7.07 26.42
N ARG A 436 -3.81 -6.17 27.36
CA ARG A 436 -3.80 -6.49 28.79
C ARG A 436 -5.17 -6.98 29.27
N LYS A 437 -6.24 -6.31 28.85
CA LYS A 437 -7.61 -6.70 29.18
C LYS A 437 -8.04 -8.00 28.50
N GLU A 438 -7.65 -8.23 27.26
CA GLU A 438 -7.88 -9.50 26.55
C GLU A 438 -7.19 -10.67 27.26
N ALA A 439 -5.93 -10.52 27.67
CA ALA A 439 -5.20 -11.54 28.42
C ALA A 439 -5.83 -11.80 29.82
N GLU A 440 -6.30 -10.75 30.50
CA GLU A 440 -7.04 -10.89 31.76
C GLU A 440 -8.36 -11.65 31.56
N LEU A 441 -9.08 -11.35 30.48
CA LEU A 441 -10.32 -12.02 30.07
C LEU A 441 -10.10 -13.51 29.76
N GLU A 442 -9.11 -13.82 28.94
CA GLU A 442 -8.74 -15.20 28.58
C GLU A 442 -8.34 -16.00 29.82
N ALA A 443 -7.47 -15.44 30.67
CA ALA A 443 -7.05 -16.09 31.91
C ALA A 443 -8.23 -16.32 32.87
N GLN A 444 -9.23 -15.44 32.89
CA GLN A 444 -10.44 -15.63 33.68
C GLN A 444 -11.35 -16.72 33.09
N ALA A 445 -11.54 -16.71 31.76
CA ALA A 445 -12.31 -17.74 31.05
C ALA A 445 -11.69 -19.13 31.21
N GLU A 446 -10.36 -19.25 31.14
CA GLU A 446 -9.64 -20.50 31.39
C GLU A 446 -9.83 -21.01 32.82
N ARG A 447 -9.75 -20.12 33.82
CA ARG A 447 -10.00 -20.49 35.22
C ARG A 447 -11.44 -20.96 35.43
N GLU A 448 -12.41 -20.29 34.81
CA GLU A 448 -13.81 -20.70 34.88
C GLU A 448 -14.06 -22.03 34.16
N ARG A 449 -13.40 -22.25 33.02
CA ARG A 449 -13.43 -23.51 32.27
C ARG A 449 -12.82 -24.65 33.07
N ALA A 450 -11.67 -24.44 33.71
CA ALA A 450 -11.04 -25.42 34.59
C ALA A 450 -11.94 -25.77 35.79
N ALA A 451 -12.53 -24.75 36.43
CA ALA A 451 -13.46 -24.93 37.55
C ALA A 451 -14.79 -25.58 37.13
N ALA A 452 -15.22 -25.42 35.88
CA ALA A 452 -16.41 -26.07 35.33
C ALA A 452 -16.13 -27.54 34.95
N LEU A 453 -14.94 -27.82 34.40
CA LEU A 453 -14.45 -29.17 34.13
C LEU A 453 -14.31 -30.01 35.41
N GLU A 454 -13.81 -29.41 36.50
CA GLU A 454 -13.79 -30.07 37.83
C GLU A 454 -15.21 -30.36 38.34
N ARG A 455 -16.14 -29.40 38.22
CA ARG A 455 -17.54 -29.59 38.63
C ARG A 455 -18.28 -30.66 37.82
N LEU A 456 -17.94 -30.82 36.54
CA LEU A 456 -18.47 -31.87 35.66
C LEU A 456 -17.88 -33.26 35.95
N ARG A 457 -16.67 -33.35 36.51
CA ARG A 457 -16.06 -34.62 36.97
C ARG A 457 -16.70 -35.17 38.25
N ASP A 458 -17.25 -34.31 39.11
CA ASP A 458 -17.83 -34.69 40.40
C ASP A 458 -19.31 -35.10 40.36
N GLN A 459 -20.00 -34.93 39.21
CA GLN A 459 -21.42 -35.30 39.05
C GLN A 459 -21.60 -36.71 38.45
N GLU A 460 -22.66 -37.45 38.84
CA GLU A 460 -22.95 -38.76 38.25
C GLU A 460 -23.13 -38.65 36.71
N PRO A 461 -22.41 -39.45 35.90
CA PRO A 461 -22.26 -39.17 34.47
C PRO A 461 -23.50 -39.57 33.67
N THR A 462 -24.09 -38.61 32.96
CA THR A 462 -25.01 -38.85 31.83
C THR A 462 -24.21 -39.07 30.54
N THR A 463 -24.79 -39.78 29.55
CA THR A 463 -24.14 -40.13 28.26
C THR A 463 -23.62 -38.89 27.51
N ALA A 464 -24.35 -37.78 27.56
CA ALA A 464 -23.99 -36.51 26.94
C ALA A 464 -22.74 -35.86 27.58
N ASN A 465 -22.56 -35.97 28.90
CA ASN A 465 -21.40 -35.43 29.61
C ASN A 465 -20.13 -36.23 29.30
N ARG A 466 -20.25 -37.55 29.08
CA ARG A 466 -19.14 -38.41 28.64
C ARG A 466 -18.67 -38.10 27.22
N GLU A 467 -19.59 -37.74 26.33
CA GLU A 467 -19.29 -37.42 24.93
C GLU A 467 -18.62 -36.06 24.78
N LEU A 468 -19.07 -35.05 25.54
CA LEU A 468 -18.46 -33.71 25.58
C LEU A 468 -17.05 -33.72 26.23
N LEU A 469 -16.85 -34.51 27.29
CA LEU A 469 -15.53 -34.71 27.90
C LEU A 469 -14.56 -35.42 26.94
N ALA A 470 -15.03 -36.37 26.15
CA ALA A 470 -14.20 -37.09 25.19
C ALA A 470 -13.83 -36.28 23.93
N GLN A 471 -14.62 -35.24 23.58
CA GLN A 471 -14.31 -34.28 22.51
C GLN A 471 -13.17 -33.32 22.88
N LEU A 472 -13.12 -32.89 24.13
CA LEU A 472 -12.09 -31.98 24.63
C LEU A 472 -10.74 -32.67 24.84
N GLU A 473 -10.75 -33.99 25.07
CA GLU A 473 -9.55 -34.79 25.28
C GLU A 473 -8.93 -35.32 23.97
N ASN A 474 -9.66 -35.28 22.84
CA ASN A 474 -9.15 -35.79 21.56
C ASN A 474 -9.83 -35.12 20.33
N PRO A 475 -9.27 -34.00 19.81
CA PRO A 475 -9.89 -33.19 18.77
C PRO A 475 -10.04 -33.90 17.41
N ASP A 476 -9.28 -34.97 17.16
CA ASP A 476 -9.31 -35.75 15.90
C ASP A 476 -10.35 -36.89 15.90
N ARG A 477 -11.15 -37.01 16.96
CA ARG A 477 -12.15 -38.09 17.05
C ARG A 477 -13.39 -37.75 16.22
N GLU A 478 -13.65 -38.54 15.18
CA GLU A 478 -14.89 -38.45 14.39
C GLU A 478 -16.13 -38.47 15.32
N LEU A 479 -16.90 -37.38 15.27
CA LEU A 479 -18.17 -37.27 15.97
C LEU A 479 -19.17 -38.26 15.38
N PRO A 480 -20.07 -38.84 16.19
CA PRO A 480 -21.15 -39.66 15.63
C PRO A 480 -22.04 -38.82 14.69
N PRO A 481 -22.77 -39.46 13.75
CA PRO A 481 -23.69 -38.75 12.88
C PRO A 481 -24.76 -37.98 13.67
N PHE A 482 -25.10 -36.79 13.19
CA PHE A 482 -26.11 -35.96 13.82
C PHE A 482 -27.53 -36.48 13.51
N ASP A 483 -28.23 -37.00 14.52
CA ASP A 483 -29.62 -37.46 14.36
C ASP A 483 -30.61 -36.29 14.48
N PHE A 484 -30.82 -35.59 13.36
CA PHE A 484 -31.76 -34.47 13.28
C PHE A 484 -33.19 -34.90 13.62
N ALA A 485 -33.61 -36.11 13.21
CA ALA A 485 -34.95 -36.62 13.47
C ALA A 485 -35.20 -36.82 14.98
N ALA A 486 -34.23 -37.39 15.70
CA ALA A 486 -34.30 -37.55 17.15
C ALA A 486 -34.29 -36.20 17.89
N ARG A 487 -33.41 -35.26 17.50
CA ARG A 487 -33.36 -33.91 18.10
C ARG A 487 -34.64 -33.11 17.84
N SER A 488 -35.18 -33.18 16.62
CA SER A 488 -36.47 -32.57 16.28
C SER A 488 -37.62 -33.21 17.06
N ALA A 489 -37.61 -34.53 17.25
CA ALA A 489 -38.62 -35.22 18.06
C ALA A 489 -38.55 -34.82 19.54
N GLN A 490 -37.35 -34.74 20.12
CA GLN A 490 -37.13 -34.23 21.48
C GLN A 490 -37.63 -32.80 21.63
N LEU A 491 -37.30 -31.91 20.68
CA LEU A 491 -37.77 -30.53 20.70
C LEU A 491 -39.31 -30.47 20.67
N ARG A 492 -39.96 -31.27 19.83
CA ARG A 492 -41.43 -31.37 19.77
C ARG A 492 -42.04 -31.90 21.06
N GLU A 493 -41.36 -32.79 21.76
CA GLU A 493 -41.79 -33.32 23.05
C GLU A 493 -41.69 -32.26 24.16
N VAL A 494 -40.60 -31.47 24.19
CA VAL A 494 -40.44 -30.33 25.09
C VAL A 494 -41.59 -29.34 24.94
N TYR A 495 -41.95 -28.94 23.71
CA TYR A 495 -43.09 -28.03 23.47
C TYR A 495 -44.48 -28.69 23.64
N ARG A 496 -44.55 -30.01 23.87
CA ARG A 496 -45.80 -30.71 24.22
C ARG A 496 -46.03 -30.80 25.72
N MET A 497 -45.00 -30.59 26.55
CA MET A 497 -45.15 -30.56 28.00
C MET A 497 -45.73 -29.21 28.43
N ASP A 498 -46.85 -29.22 29.16
CA ASP A 498 -47.46 -28.01 29.71
C ASP A 498 -46.48 -27.33 30.69
N PHE A 499 -45.92 -26.19 30.27
CA PHE A 499 -45.13 -25.34 31.14
C PHE A 499 -46.04 -24.41 31.97
N SER A 500 -45.83 -24.41 33.29
CA SER A 500 -46.32 -23.40 34.24
C SER A 500 -45.86 -21.99 33.83
N PRO A 501 -46.54 -20.88 34.24
CA PRO A 501 -46.34 -19.51 33.69
C PRO A 501 -44.96 -18.84 33.90
N ALA A 502 -43.93 -19.59 34.27
CA ALA A 502 -42.56 -19.09 34.46
C ALA A 502 -41.71 -19.09 33.16
N SER A 503 -42.30 -19.38 32.00
CA SER A 503 -41.61 -19.62 30.72
C SER A 503 -41.59 -18.41 29.77
N ALA A 504 -41.49 -17.17 30.28
CA ALA A 504 -41.60 -15.96 29.46
C ALA A 504 -40.46 -15.74 28.44
N ASP A 505 -39.36 -16.48 28.53
CA ASP A 505 -38.16 -16.28 27.69
C ASP A 505 -37.83 -17.45 26.72
N LEU A 506 -38.71 -18.45 26.59
CA LEU A 506 -38.46 -19.53 25.61
C LEU A 506 -38.79 -19.05 24.20
N PRO A 507 -37.85 -19.15 23.22
CA PRO A 507 -38.14 -18.84 21.83
C PRO A 507 -39.32 -19.69 21.32
N SER A 508 -40.03 -19.19 20.32
CA SER A 508 -41.14 -19.93 19.73
C SER A 508 -40.65 -21.27 19.17
N ARG A 509 -41.54 -22.27 19.09
CA ARG A 509 -41.20 -23.57 18.51
C ARG A 509 -40.63 -23.43 17.10
N GLU A 510 -41.17 -22.51 16.30
CA GLU A 510 -40.69 -22.24 14.95
C GLU A 510 -39.28 -21.64 14.96
N GLU A 511 -38.99 -20.70 15.86
CA GLU A 511 -37.63 -20.14 16.02
C GLU A 511 -36.63 -21.21 16.47
N SER A 512 -37.02 -22.07 17.41
CA SER A 512 -36.16 -23.17 17.86
C SER A 512 -35.91 -24.22 16.77
N GLU A 513 -36.93 -24.56 15.97
CA GLU A 513 -36.76 -25.45 14.81
C GLU A 513 -35.88 -24.81 13.72
N ARG A 514 -35.98 -23.49 13.49
CA ARG A 514 -35.09 -22.74 12.57
C ARG A 514 -33.65 -22.71 13.08
N ARG A 515 -33.43 -22.40 14.36
CA ARG A 515 -32.09 -22.39 14.99
C ARG A 515 -31.43 -23.77 14.92
N LEU A 516 -32.18 -24.84 15.18
CA LEU A 516 -31.67 -26.21 15.07
C LEU A 516 -31.24 -26.55 13.64
N ARG A 517 -32.02 -26.13 12.64
CA ARG A 517 -31.66 -26.33 11.22
C ARG A 517 -30.42 -25.54 10.84
N GLN A 518 -30.35 -24.28 11.23
CA GLN A 518 -29.18 -23.44 11.00
C GLN A 518 -27.94 -24.06 11.66
N GLN A 519 -28.03 -24.45 12.93
CA GLN A 519 -26.93 -25.12 13.63
C GLN A 519 -26.48 -26.40 12.91
N TYR A 520 -27.43 -27.23 12.45
CA TYR A 520 -27.09 -28.45 11.72
C TYR A 520 -26.44 -28.12 10.36
N ARG A 521 -26.99 -27.15 9.62
CA ARG A 521 -26.44 -26.68 8.35
C ARG A 521 -25.02 -26.16 8.49
N ASP A 522 -24.73 -25.46 9.57
CA ASP A 522 -23.43 -24.81 9.77
C ASP A 522 -22.39 -25.77 10.36
N SER A 523 -22.78 -26.96 10.87
CA SER A 523 -21.87 -27.90 11.56
C SER A 523 -21.85 -29.34 11.01
N VAL A 524 -22.73 -29.70 10.07
CA VAL A 524 -22.87 -31.08 9.55
C VAL A 524 -21.56 -31.69 9.05
N HIS A 525 -20.66 -30.87 8.52
CA HIS A 525 -19.37 -31.32 8.00
C HIS A 525 -18.38 -31.74 9.11
N CYS A 526 -18.58 -31.26 10.35
CA CYS A 526 -17.83 -31.67 11.54
C CYS A 526 -18.35 -32.99 12.15
N CYS A 527 -19.53 -33.44 11.75
CA CYS A 527 -20.14 -34.68 12.24
C CYS A 527 -19.81 -35.89 11.34
N GLY A 528 -19.93 -37.10 11.88
CA GLY A 528 -19.85 -38.33 11.09
C GLY A 528 -20.95 -38.40 10.04
N ALA A 529 -20.69 -39.08 8.92
CA ALA A 529 -21.63 -39.14 7.81
C ALA A 529 -22.93 -39.88 8.17
N ALA A 530 -24.07 -39.28 7.84
CA ALA A 530 -25.35 -39.98 7.92
C ALA A 530 -25.36 -41.21 6.98
N PRO A 531 -25.91 -42.36 7.42
CA PRO A 531 -25.95 -43.57 6.60
C PRO A 531 -26.94 -43.44 5.43
N ALA A 532 -26.58 -44.02 4.28
CA ALA A 532 -27.49 -44.12 3.16
C ALA A 532 -28.71 -45.00 3.50
N LEU A 533 -29.92 -44.55 3.12
CA LEU A 533 -31.14 -45.33 3.26
C LEU A 533 -31.11 -46.52 2.30
N GLN A 534 -31.54 -47.70 2.78
CA GLN A 534 -31.61 -48.91 1.95
C GLN A 534 -32.97 -49.61 2.06
N GLY A 535 -33.26 -50.46 1.07
CA GLY A 535 -34.45 -51.33 1.04
C GLY A 535 -35.78 -50.57 1.05
N ALA A 536 -36.76 -51.12 1.77
CA ALA A 536 -38.14 -50.61 1.77
C ALA A 536 -38.27 -49.16 2.27
N ALA A 537 -37.38 -48.71 3.17
CA ALA A 537 -37.39 -47.34 3.68
C ALA A 537 -36.98 -46.33 2.60
N ALA A 538 -35.94 -46.64 1.82
CA ALA A 538 -35.52 -45.83 0.68
C ALA A 538 -36.62 -45.72 -0.37
N GLU A 539 -37.24 -46.85 -0.75
CA GLU A 539 -38.36 -46.86 -1.71
C GLU A 539 -39.58 -46.07 -1.22
N ALA A 540 -39.90 -46.17 0.08
CA ALA A 540 -41.00 -45.43 0.67
C ALA A 540 -40.74 -43.92 0.64
N LEU A 541 -39.53 -43.49 1.00
CA LEU A 541 -39.15 -42.07 0.96
C LEU A 541 -39.13 -41.54 -0.47
N ARG A 542 -38.56 -42.28 -1.42
CA ARG A 542 -38.56 -41.92 -2.85
C ARG A 542 -39.98 -41.76 -3.41
N ARG A 543 -40.90 -42.68 -3.08
CA ARG A 543 -42.33 -42.56 -3.44
C ARG A 543 -42.98 -41.32 -2.80
N LYS A 544 -42.65 -41.02 -1.54
CA LYS A 544 -43.15 -39.83 -0.84
C LYS A 544 -42.69 -38.54 -1.52
N VAL A 545 -41.41 -38.47 -1.92
CA VAL A 545 -40.86 -37.34 -2.69
C VAL A 545 -41.59 -37.19 -4.02
N ALA A 546 -41.77 -38.28 -4.78
CA ALA A 546 -42.47 -38.25 -6.06
C ALA A 546 -43.94 -37.76 -5.93
N GLN A 547 -44.63 -38.17 -4.87
CA GLN A 547 -46.00 -37.73 -4.59
C GLN A 547 -46.07 -36.26 -4.18
N ALA A 548 -45.17 -35.81 -3.31
CA ALA A 548 -45.10 -34.40 -2.90
C ALA A 548 -44.75 -33.50 -4.10
N TYR A 549 -43.74 -33.88 -4.88
CA TYR A 549 -43.36 -33.15 -6.09
C TYR A 549 -44.49 -33.05 -7.11
N ALA A 550 -45.22 -34.16 -7.36
CA ALA A 550 -46.35 -34.17 -8.29
C ALA A 550 -47.55 -33.33 -7.83
N ARG A 551 -47.67 -33.05 -6.52
CA ARG A 551 -48.78 -32.27 -5.97
C ARG A 551 -48.60 -30.77 -6.19
N ASP A 552 -47.47 -30.24 -5.75
CA ASP A 552 -47.22 -28.79 -5.71
C ASP A 552 -45.73 -28.42 -5.88
N ARG A 553 -44.86 -29.41 -6.14
CA ARG A 553 -43.40 -29.24 -6.20
C ARG A 553 -42.77 -28.73 -4.90
N ASP A 554 -43.49 -28.76 -3.78
CA ASP A 554 -42.98 -28.29 -2.49
C ASP A 554 -42.37 -29.45 -1.69
N LEU A 555 -41.05 -29.39 -1.54
CA LEU A 555 -40.23 -30.31 -0.77
C LEU A 555 -39.48 -29.55 0.35
N ALA A 556 -39.88 -28.30 0.64
CA ALA A 556 -39.18 -27.44 1.57
C ALA A 556 -39.12 -28.04 2.97
N GLY A 557 -37.93 -27.99 3.57
CA GLY A 557 -37.68 -28.50 4.91
C GLY A 557 -37.82 -30.02 5.09
N MET A 558 -38.05 -30.80 4.04
CA MET A 558 -38.12 -32.25 4.16
C MET A 558 -36.79 -32.84 4.62
N ASP A 559 -36.87 -33.91 5.42
CA ASP A 559 -35.72 -34.73 5.75
C ASP A 559 -35.56 -35.82 4.68
N LEU A 560 -34.56 -35.64 3.82
CA LEU A 560 -34.17 -36.53 2.73
C LEU A 560 -32.74 -37.06 2.94
N THR A 561 -32.28 -37.08 4.19
CA THR A 561 -30.96 -37.56 4.59
C THR A 561 -30.77 -39.01 4.13
N GLY A 562 -29.70 -39.28 3.38
CA GLY A 562 -29.38 -40.60 2.84
C GLY A 562 -30.32 -41.10 1.74
N ALA A 563 -31.24 -40.26 1.23
CA ALA A 563 -32.25 -40.69 0.26
C ALA A 563 -31.63 -41.04 -1.11
N ASP A 564 -32.20 -42.04 -1.79
CA ASP A 564 -31.89 -42.31 -3.20
C ASP A 564 -32.88 -41.59 -4.12
N LEU A 565 -32.44 -40.46 -4.68
CA LEU A 565 -33.15 -39.60 -5.60
C LEU A 565 -32.52 -39.60 -7.01
N SER A 566 -31.66 -40.58 -7.29
CA SER A 566 -30.95 -40.70 -8.56
C SER A 566 -31.92 -40.75 -9.76
N GLY A 567 -31.59 -40.03 -10.83
CA GLY A 567 -32.37 -39.97 -12.07
C GLY A 567 -33.75 -39.30 -11.96
N MET A 568 -34.11 -38.71 -10.82
CA MET A 568 -35.40 -38.05 -10.66
C MET A 568 -35.43 -36.68 -11.35
N ASP A 569 -36.56 -36.34 -11.97
CA ASP A 569 -36.84 -34.97 -12.41
C ASP A 569 -37.54 -34.20 -11.29
N LEU A 570 -36.78 -33.26 -10.72
CA LEU A 570 -37.15 -32.33 -9.65
C LEU A 570 -36.97 -30.88 -10.14
N SER A 571 -37.08 -30.64 -11.44
CA SER A 571 -36.91 -29.30 -12.02
C SER A 571 -37.94 -28.32 -11.46
N GLY A 572 -37.49 -27.14 -11.03
CA GLY A 572 -38.31 -26.12 -10.40
C GLY A 572 -38.92 -26.54 -9.04
N ALA A 573 -38.37 -27.55 -8.37
CA ALA A 573 -38.78 -27.92 -7.02
C ALA A 573 -38.42 -26.82 -6.02
N ARG A 574 -39.29 -26.60 -5.02
CA ARG A 574 -38.97 -25.81 -3.85
C ARG A 574 -38.33 -26.73 -2.81
N LEU A 575 -37.01 -26.58 -2.63
CA LEU A 575 -36.16 -27.40 -1.76
C LEU A 575 -35.50 -26.54 -0.66
N THR A 576 -36.09 -25.39 -0.33
CA THR A 576 -35.56 -24.50 0.70
C THR A 576 -35.40 -25.22 2.04
N GLY A 577 -34.21 -25.19 2.63
CA GLY A 577 -33.91 -25.80 3.93
C GLY A 577 -34.04 -27.33 3.96
N VAL A 578 -34.06 -28.01 2.82
CA VAL A 578 -34.15 -29.48 2.73
C VAL A 578 -32.88 -30.14 3.29
N LEU A 579 -33.02 -31.28 3.95
CA LEU A 579 -31.89 -32.06 4.44
C LEU A 579 -31.56 -33.14 3.40
N LEU A 580 -30.43 -33.02 2.72
CA LEU A 580 -29.95 -33.94 1.68
C LEU A 580 -28.56 -34.51 2.05
N GLU A 581 -28.21 -34.53 3.34
CA GLU A 581 -26.92 -35.09 3.78
C GLU A 581 -26.80 -36.54 3.28
N SER A 582 -25.68 -36.88 2.65
CA SER A 582 -25.42 -38.23 2.09
C SER A 582 -26.46 -38.71 1.06
N ALA A 583 -27.30 -37.83 0.50
CA ALA A 583 -28.29 -38.22 -0.50
C ALA A 583 -27.62 -38.58 -1.84
N ASN A 584 -28.18 -39.57 -2.53
CA ASN A 584 -27.81 -39.91 -3.90
C ASN A 584 -28.68 -39.15 -4.89
N LEU A 585 -28.12 -38.12 -5.53
CA LEU A 585 -28.75 -37.27 -6.54
C LEU A 585 -28.12 -37.51 -7.93
N ALA A 586 -27.43 -38.64 -8.13
CA ALA A 586 -26.80 -38.94 -9.42
C ALA A 586 -27.82 -38.91 -10.56
N ASP A 587 -27.49 -38.26 -11.68
CA ASP A 587 -28.35 -38.06 -12.86
C ASP A 587 -29.70 -37.37 -12.59
N ALA A 588 -29.89 -36.77 -11.41
CA ALA A 588 -31.12 -36.04 -11.09
C ALA A 588 -31.17 -34.68 -11.83
N ARG A 589 -32.38 -34.23 -12.19
CA ARG A 589 -32.61 -32.89 -12.76
C ARG A 589 -33.22 -31.98 -11.71
N LEU A 590 -32.52 -30.92 -11.36
CA LEU A 590 -32.86 -29.88 -10.39
C LEU A 590 -32.82 -28.49 -11.06
N ASP A 591 -33.05 -28.44 -12.38
CA ASP A 591 -32.99 -27.21 -13.15
C ASP A 591 -34.01 -26.19 -12.60
N GLY A 592 -33.54 -24.99 -12.25
CA GLY A 592 -34.35 -23.92 -11.66
C GLY A 592 -34.92 -24.22 -10.28
N ALA A 593 -34.40 -25.23 -9.56
CA ALA A 593 -34.84 -25.53 -8.21
C ALA A 593 -34.37 -24.47 -7.19
N ASP A 594 -35.19 -24.24 -6.17
CA ASP A 594 -34.86 -23.36 -5.03
C ASP A 594 -34.23 -24.22 -3.92
N LEU A 595 -32.90 -24.26 -3.88
CA LEU A 595 -32.08 -25.00 -2.92
C LEU A 595 -31.54 -24.10 -1.80
N ARG A 596 -32.19 -22.96 -1.55
CA ARG A 596 -31.70 -22.04 -0.52
C ARG A 596 -31.64 -22.72 0.85
N GLU A 597 -30.55 -22.56 1.57
CA GLU A 597 -30.32 -23.18 2.88
C GLU A 597 -30.37 -24.73 2.88
N ALA A 598 -30.30 -25.38 1.71
CA ALA A 598 -30.28 -26.84 1.62
C ALA A 598 -28.98 -27.42 2.18
N ILE A 599 -29.08 -28.59 2.82
CA ILE A 599 -27.91 -29.31 3.35
C ILE A 599 -27.56 -30.43 2.38
N LEU A 600 -26.64 -30.17 1.45
CA LEU A 600 -26.12 -31.11 0.45
C LEU A 600 -24.79 -31.75 0.90
N ALA A 601 -24.46 -31.67 2.19
CA ALA A 601 -23.21 -32.18 2.70
C ALA A 601 -23.06 -33.68 2.38
N ARG A 602 -21.92 -34.07 1.81
CA ARG A 602 -21.63 -35.46 1.38
C ARG A 602 -22.59 -36.03 0.33
N ALA A 603 -23.43 -35.20 -0.31
CA ALA A 603 -24.33 -35.66 -1.37
C ALA A 603 -23.55 -36.09 -2.62
N ARG A 604 -24.10 -37.06 -3.35
CA ARG A 604 -23.59 -37.50 -4.65
C ARG A 604 -24.37 -36.85 -5.78
N LEU A 605 -23.70 -36.03 -6.58
CA LEU A 605 -24.27 -35.24 -7.66
C LEU A 605 -23.70 -35.65 -9.04
N ASP A 606 -23.17 -36.86 -9.16
CA ASP A 606 -22.65 -37.42 -10.42
C ASP A 606 -23.67 -37.25 -11.57
N GLY A 607 -23.35 -36.50 -12.62
CA GLY A 607 -24.24 -36.28 -13.77
C GLY A 607 -25.49 -35.45 -13.51
N ALA A 608 -25.65 -34.88 -12.31
CA ALA A 608 -26.82 -34.10 -11.95
C ALA A 608 -26.86 -32.75 -12.70
N SER A 609 -28.07 -32.28 -13.03
CA SER A 609 -28.30 -30.97 -13.65
C SER A 609 -28.95 -30.03 -12.63
N LEU A 610 -28.29 -28.91 -12.32
CA LEU A 610 -28.71 -27.85 -11.41
C LEU A 610 -28.71 -26.50 -12.13
N ARG A 611 -29.09 -26.48 -13.41
CA ARG A 611 -29.00 -25.27 -14.24
C ARG A 611 -29.94 -24.19 -13.71
N GLY A 612 -29.41 -23.00 -13.42
CA GLY A 612 -30.21 -21.89 -12.89
C GLY A 612 -30.81 -22.13 -11.50
N ALA A 613 -30.29 -23.12 -10.74
CA ALA A 613 -30.75 -23.36 -9.37
C ALA A 613 -30.25 -22.26 -8.40
N ASP A 614 -31.01 -22.00 -7.35
CA ASP A 614 -30.64 -21.05 -6.29
C ASP A 614 -30.11 -21.81 -5.07
N CYS A 615 -28.79 -21.80 -4.86
CA CYS A 615 -28.08 -22.52 -3.80
C CYS A 615 -27.60 -21.58 -2.69
N ARG A 616 -28.17 -20.38 -2.52
CA ARG A 616 -27.74 -19.44 -1.46
C ARG A 616 -28.00 -20.01 -0.07
N GLY A 617 -27.04 -19.93 0.82
CA GLY A 617 -27.06 -20.52 2.14
C GLY A 617 -26.88 -22.03 2.15
N ALA A 618 -26.69 -22.69 1.01
CA ALA A 618 -26.57 -24.15 0.98
C ALA A 618 -25.21 -24.60 1.56
N ASN A 619 -25.21 -25.78 2.20
CA ASN A 619 -23.99 -26.46 2.61
C ASN A 619 -23.67 -27.58 1.61
N LEU A 620 -22.59 -27.43 0.83
CA LEU A 620 -22.07 -28.42 -0.13
C LEU A 620 -20.81 -29.14 0.39
N SER A 621 -20.49 -29.02 1.67
CA SER A 621 -19.27 -29.58 2.24
C SER A 621 -19.19 -31.09 2.03
N ARG A 622 -18.05 -31.56 1.53
CA ARG A 622 -17.75 -32.95 1.19
C ARG A 622 -18.66 -33.55 0.11
N ALA A 623 -19.45 -32.73 -0.58
CA ALA A 623 -20.23 -33.19 -1.73
C ALA A 623 -19.30 -33.70 -2.83
N GLN A 624 -19.78 -34.68 -3.60
CA GLN A 624 -19.03 -35.28 -4.70
C GLN A 624 -19.85 -35.13 -5.97
N ALA A 625 -19.26 -34.50 -6.98
CA ALA A 625 -19.89 -34.36 -8.28
C ALA A 625 -18.87 -34.62 -9.40
N ARG A 626 -19.27 -35.46 -10.35
CA ARG A 626 -18.56 -35.64 -11.62
C ARG A 626 -19.52 -35.34 -12.76
N ASN A 627 -19.09 -34.58 -13.76
CA ASN A 627 -19.92 -34.23 -14.93
C ASN A 627 -21.26 -33.55 -14.55
N ALA A 628 -21.34 -32.84 -13.43
CA ALA A 628 -22.55 -32.14 -13.02
C ALA A 628 -22.64 -30.75 -13.68
N CYS A 629 -23.86 -30.26 -13.93
CA CYS A 629 -24.09 -28.97 -14.57
C CYS A 629 -24.74 -27.97 -13.62
N PHE A 630 -23.98 -27.02 -13.12
CA PHE A 630 -24.42 -25.87 -12.30
C PHE A 630 -24.52 -24.57 -13.11
N SER A 631 -24.62 -24.66 -14.44
CA SER A 631 -24.60 -23.48 -15.29
C SER A 631 -25.75 -22.51 -14.96
N GLY A 632 -25.41 -21.23 -14.74
CA GLY A 632 -26.38 -20.21 -14.36
C GLY A 632 -26.87 -20.28 -12.91
N ALA A 633 -26.38 -21.21 -12.10
CA ALA A 633 -26.78 -21.33 -10.69
C ALA A 633 -26.21 -20.17 -9.85
N THR A 634 -26.86 -19.88 -8.72
CA THR A 634 -26.44 -18.83 -7.78
C THR A 634 -26.00 -19.44 -6.46
N PHE A 635 -24.82 -19.06 -5.98
CA PHE A 635 -24.24 -19.45 -4.70
C PHE A 635 -23.92 -18.21 -3.88
N GLY A 636 -24.18 -18.29 -2.58
CA GLY A 636 -23.73 -17.25 -1.64
C GLY A 636 -24.18 -17.48 -0.22
N ASP A 637 -23.53 -16.87 0.77
CA ASP A 637 -23.78 -17.05 2.22
C ASP A 637 -23.79 -18.53 2.68
N GLY A 638 -23.11 -19.40 1.94
CA GLY A 638 -23.10 -20.86 2.14
C GLY A 638 -21.74 -21.40 2.56
N GLN A 639 -21.62 -22.74 2.58
CA GLN A 639 -20.39 -23.42 2.93
C GLN A 639 -20.02 -24.50 1.90
N CYS A 640 -18.75 -24.57 1.54
CA CYS A 640 -18.19 -25.57 0.64
C CYS A 640 -16.82 -26.00 1.17
N TRP A 641 -16.79 -27.00 2.04
CA TRP A 641 -15.54 -27.51 2.63
C TRP A 641 -15.23 -28.90 2.10
N GLU A 642 -14.00 -29.15 1.65
CA GLU A 642 -13.53 -30.48 1.21
C GLU A 642 -14.43 -31.13 0.14
N ALA A 643 -15.14 -30.32 -0.64
CA ALA A 643 -15.97 -30.80 -1.74
C ALA A 643 -15.09 -31.21 -2.93
N ARG A 644 -15.55 -32.20 -3.68
CA ARG A 644 -14.86 -32.73 -4.86
C ARG A 644 -15.71 -32.55 -6.11
N PHE A 645 -15.21 -31.73 -7.02
CA PHE A 645 -15.83 -31.46 -8.31
C PHE A 645 -14.89 -31.89 -9.43
N GLU A 646 -15.35 -32.80 -10.29
CA GLU A 646 -14.59 -33.24 -11.47
C GLU A 646 -15.43 -32.94 -12.71
N THR A 647 -14.83 -32.34 -13.74
CA THR A 647 -15.48 -32.08 -15.03
C THR A 647 -16.87 -31.40 -14.92
N CYS A 648 -17.06 -30.57 -13.89
CA CYS A 648 -18.34 -29.89 -13.63
C CYS A 648 -18.43 -28.55 -14.38
N ASP A 649 -19.65 -28.16 -14.74
CA ASP A 649 -19.94 -26.94 -15.50
C ASP A 649 -20.65 -25.90 -14.63
N PHE A 650 -19.91 -24.88 -14.18
CA PHE A 650 -20.35 -23.68 -13.48
C PHE A 650 -20.45 -22.45 -14.42
N SER A 651 -20.51 -22.64 -15.74
CA SER A 651 -20.56 -21.51 -16.68
C SER A 651 -21.76 -20.59 -16.40
N HIS A 652 -21.53 -19.28 -16.37
CA HIS A 652 -22.54 -18.27 -16.04
C HIS A 652 -23.12 -18.35 -14.62
N ALA A 653 -22.54 -19.16 -13.73
CA ALA A 653 -22.93 -19.16 -12.33
C ALA A 653 -22.51 -17.86 -11.63
N ARG A 654 -23.16 -17.55 -10.51
CA ARG A 654 -22.83 -16.40 -9.65
C ARG A 654 -22.39 -16.91 -8.28
N PHE A 655 -21.32 -16.35 -7.74
CA PHE A 655 -20.78 -16.68 -6.43
C PHE A 655 -20.53 -15.39 -5.64
N GLY A 656 -21.03 -15.31 -4.40
CA GLY A 656 -20.63 -14.26 -3.46
C GLY A 656 -20.87 -14.63 -1.99
N GLY A 657 -19.88 -14.43 -1.12
CA GLY A 657 -20.00 -14.74 0.32
C GLY A 657 -20.09 -16.23 0.69
N ILE A 658 -19.83 -17.16 -0.24
CA ILE A 658 -19.72 -18.59 0.08
C ILE A 658 -18.30 -18.93 0.55
N LEU A 659 -18.18 -19.70 1.63
CA LEU A 659 -16.88 -20.08 2.21
C LEU A 659 -16.32 -21.34 1.53
N TRP A 660 -15.15 -21.20 0.88
CA TRP A 660 -14.44 -22.30 0.22
C TRP A 660 -13.21 -22.71 1.03
N GLN A 661 -13.14 -23.98 1.42
CA GLN A 661 -12.02 -24.49 2.20
C GLN A 661 -11.64 -25.92 1.79
N GLY A 662 -10.38 -26.14 1.41
CA GLY A 662 -9.88 -27.49 1.17
C GLY A 662 -10.55 -28.22 -0.01
N CYS A 663 -11.20 -27.50 -0.92
CA CYS A 663 -11.91 -28.10 -2.04
C CYS A 663 -10.95 -28.60 -3.13
N GLU A 664 -11.35 -29.66 -3.82
CA GLU A 664 -10.65 -30.22 -4.99
C GLU A 664 -11.52 -30.06 -6.23
N LEU A 665 -11.04 -29.32 -7.23
CA LEU A 665 -11.73 -29.08 -8.50
C LEU A 665 -10.84 -29.47 -9.68
N ASP A 666 -11.19 -30.53 -10.40
CA ASP A 666 -10.46 -30.93 -11.61
C ASP A 666 -11.30 -30.67 -12.87
N ALA A 667 -10.70 -30.02 -13.86
CA ALA A 667 -11.30 -29.72 -15.16
C ALA A 667 -12.69 -29.07 -15.09
N CYS A 668 -12.93 -28.24 -14.07
CA CYS A 668 -14.19 -27.54 -13.88
C CYS A 668 -14.23 -26.24 -14.68
N ARG A 669 -15.40 -25.89 -15.20
CA ARG A 669 -15.60 -24.74 -16.09
C ARG A 669 -16.45 -23.67 -15.43
N PHE A 670 -15.93 -22.45 -15.37
CA PHE A 670 -16.52 -21.24 -14.81
C PHE A 670 -16.67 -20.15 -15.89
N ASP A 671 -16.77 -20.54 -17.16
CA ASP A 671 -16.79 -19.60 -18.28
C ASP A 671 -17.96 -18.61 -18.17
N GLY A 672 -17.65 -17.32 -18.27
CA GLY A 672 -18.63 -16.25 -18.11
C GLY A 672 -19.34 -16.23 -16.75
N ALA A 673 -18.78 -16.86 -15.71
CA ALA A 673 -19.26 -16.78 -14.35
C ALA A 673 -18.91 -15.42 -13.71
N VAL A 674 -19.62 -15.09 -12.63
CA VAL A 674 -19.37 -13.89 -11.82
C VAL A 674 -18.99 -14.33 -10.41
N LEU A 675 -17.82 -13.91 -9.95
CA LEU A 675 -17.27 -14.20 -8.63
C LEU A 675 -16.97 -12.88 -7.94
N GLU A 676 -17.63 -12.63 -6.81
CA GLU A 676 -17.54 -11.35 -6.07
C GLU A 676 -17.32 -11.64 -4.58
N ASP A 677 -16.37 -10.94 -3.94
CA ASP A 677 -16.11 -11.01 -2.49
C ASP A 677 -15.92 -12.45 -1.98
N LEU A 678 -14.96 -13.16 -2.55
CA LEU A 678 -14.69 -14.56 -2.21
C LEU A 678 -13.30 -14.76 -1.65
N SER A 679 -13.21 -15.64 -0.65
CA SER A 679 -11.94 -16.17 -0.17
C SER A 679 -11.93 -17.69 -0.34
N LEU A 680 -10.91 -18.19 -1.04
CA LEU A 680 -10.66 -19.60 -1.27
C LEU A 680 -9.39 -20.00 -0.52
N HIS A 681 -9.55 -20.83 0.51
CA HIS A 681 -8.43 -21.25 1.35
C HIS A 681 -8.08 -22.72 1.12
N ALA A 682 -6.78 -23.01 0.98
CA ALA A 682 -6.24 -24.36 0.81
C ALA A 682 -6.91 -25.18 -0.30
N CYS A 683 -7.40 -24.53 -1.36
CA CYS A 683 -8.13 -25.18 -2.45
C CYS A 683 -7.15 -25.65 -3.54
N ARG A 684 -7.44 -26.80 -4.15
CA ARG A 684 -6.67 -27.35 -5.28
C ARG A 684 -7.55 -27.40 -6.52
N LEU A 685 -7.16 -26.62 -7.52
CA LEU A 685 -7.83 -26.55 -8.79
C LEU A 685 -6.83 -26.96 -9.89
N SER A 686 -7.17 -28.01 -10.64
CA SER A 686 -6.38 -28.48 -11.78
C SER A 686 -7.16 -28.28 -13.08
N ARG A 687 -6.56 -27.53 -14.00
CA ARG A 687 -7.15 -27.12 -15.30
C ARG A 687 -8.55 -26.47 -15.16
N PRO A 688 -8.76 -25.52 -14.22
CA PRO A 688 -10.01 -24.78 -14.19
C PRO A 688 -10.10 -23.83 -15.39
N SER A 689 -11.30 -23.64 -15.93
CA SER A 689 -11.57 -22.68 -17.00
C SER A 689 -12.38 -21.51 -16.46
N PHE A 690 -11.91 -20.28 -16.63
CA PHE A 690 -12.53 -19.01 -16.24
C PHE A 690 -12.71 -18.10 -17.47
N VAL A 691 -12.89 -18.69 -18.66
CA VAL A 691 -12.87 -17.93 -19.92
C VAL A 691 -14.00 -16.90 -19.94
N GLY A 692 -13.65 -15.62 -20.08
CA GLY A 692 -14.61 -14.51 -20.06
C GLY A 692 -15.35 -14.32 -18.74
N ALA A 693 -14.86 -14.88 -17.63
CA ALA A 693 -15.44 -14.68 -16.30
C ALA A 693 -15.10 -13.29 -15.73
N SER A 694 -15.93 -12.81 -14.80
CA SER A 694 -15.71 -11.58 -14.04
C SER A 694 -15.39 -11.96 -12.59
N LEU A 695 -14.23 -11.53 -12.10
CA LEU A 695 -13.75 -11.78 -10.76
C LEU A 695 -13.43 -10.44 -10.10
N SER A 696 -14.09 -10.13 -8.98
CA SER A 696 -13.88 -8.91 -8.20
C SER A 696 -13.67 -9.26 -6.73
N ALA A 697 -12.61 -8.72 -6.12
CA ALA A 697 -12.27 -8.98 -4.73
C ALA A 697 -12.16 -10.49 -4.39
N VAL A 698 -11.57 -11.27 -5.31
CA VAL A 698 -11.37 -12.72 -5.10
C VAL A 698 -9.96 -12.97 -4.60
N THR A 699 -9.86 -13.62 -3.45
CA THR A 699 -8.59 -13.98 -2.81
C THR A 699 -8.39 -15.49 -2.77
N TRP A 700 -7.22 -15.95 -3.20
CA TRP A 700 -6.76 -17.31 -3.00
C TRP A 700 -5.63 -17.32 -1.98
N VAL A 701 -5.81 -18.12 -0.93
CA VAL A 701 -4.85 -18.28 0.16
C VAL A 701 -4.39 -19.73 0.20
N GLU A 702 -3.07 -19.96 0.20
CA GLU A 702 -2.46 -21.30 0.29
C GLU A 702 -3.03 -22.30 -0.74
N SER A 703 -3.38 -21.79 -1.92
CA SER A 703 -4.12 -22.56 -2.92
C SER A 703 -3.24 -22.96 -4.11
N SER A 704 -3.77 -23.84 -4.95
CA SER A 704 -3.14 -24.23 -6.21
C SER A 704 -4.13 -24.11 -7.37
N LEU A 705 -3.70 -23.44 -8.42
CA LEU A 705 -4.45 -23.14 -9.65
C LEU A 705 -3.63 -23.63 -10.86
N GLU A 706 -3.38 -24.93 -10.94
CA GLU A 706 -2.55 -25.54 -12.00
C GLU A 706 -3.24 -25.44 -13.35
N ALA A 707 -2.54 -24.89 -14.35
CA ALA A 707 -3.04 -24.73 -15.72
C ALA A 707 -4.42 -24.04 -15.81
N ALA A 708 -4.64 -23.04 -14.96
CA ALA A 708 -5.88 -22.26 -14.93
C ALA A 708 -6.01 -21.39 -16.19
N ASP A 709 -7.19 -21.40 -16.81
CA ASP A 709 -7.45 -20.64 -18.04
C ASP A 709 -8.34 -19.42 -17.78
N PHE A 710 -7.72 -18.25 -17.69
CA PHE A 710 -8.34 -16.94 -17.55
C PHE A 710 -8.46 -16.19 -18.89
N GLU A 711 -8.49 -16.89 -20.04
CA GLU A 711 -8.60 -16.22 -21.34
C GLU A 711 -9.78 -15.22 -21.38
N ARG A 712 -9.48 -13.94 -21.65
CA ARG A 712 -10.43 -12.81 -21.69
C ARG A 712 -11.24 -12.61 -20.40
N ALA A 713 -10.78 -13.12 -19.27
CA ALA A 713 -11.39 -12.82 -17.98
C ALA A 713 -11.09 -11.38 -17.54
N GLU A 714 -11.96 -10.84 -16.70
CA GLU A 714 -11.78 -9.57 -16.00
C GLU A 714 -11.50 -9.88 -14.53
N LEU A 715 -10.34 -9.45 -14.03
CA LEU A 715 -9.91 -9.60 -12.65
C LEU A 715 -9.68 -8.21 -12.06
N ASP A 716 -10.43 -7.86 -11.04
CA ASP A 716 -10.35 -6.59 -10.34
C ASP A 716 -10.14 -6.84 -8.84
N ASP A 717 -9.15 -6.19 -8.25
CA ASP A 717 -8.81 -6.32 -6.82
C ASP A 717 -8.62 -7.78 -6.36
N CYS A 718 -8.05 -8.62 -7.23
CA CYS A 718 -7.87 -10.04 -6.95
C CYS A 718 -6.48 -10.30 -6.35
N SER A 719 -6.41 -11.23 -5.40
CA SER A 719 -5.18 -11.50 -4.64
C SER A 719 -4.77 -12.97 -4.61
N LEU A 720 -3.49 -13.24 -4.84
CA LEU A 720 -2.84 -14.54 -4.64
C LEU A 720 -1.87 -14.44 -3.46
N VAL A 721 -2.16 -15.20 -2.41
CA VAL A 721 -1.36 -15.28 -1.18
C VAL A 721 -0.87 -16.70 -1.01
N GLU A 722 0.45 -16.92 -0.97
CA GLU A 722 1.06 -18.26 -0.90
C GLU A 722 0.49 -19.25 -1.93
N THR A 723 0.10 -18.74 -3.10
CA THR A 723 -0.66 -19.49 -4.09
C THR A 723 0.16 -19.78 -5.33
N ARG A 724 0.06 -21.02 -5.83
CA ARG A 724 0.80 -21.49 -7.01
C ARG A 724 -0.13 -21.63 -8.20
N SER A 725 0.19 -21.00 -9.32
CA SER A 725 -0.57 -21.10 -10.56
C SER A 725 0.36 -21.30 -11.77
N PRO A 726 1.05 -22.46 -11.84
CA PRO A 726 1.91 -22.77 -12.98
C PRO A 726 1.07 -22.97 -14.25
N ASP A 727 1.63 -22.61 -15.40
CA ASP A 727 1.01 -22.75 -16.72
C ASP A 727 -0.35 -22.04 -16.88
N ALA A 728 -0.62 -21.04 -16.03
CA ALA A 728 -1.85 -20.26 -16.08
C ALA A 728 -1.93 -19.43 -17.38
N ARG A 729 -3.11 -19.32 -17.97
CA ARG A 729 -3.35 -18.58 -19.22
C ARG A 729 -4.19 -17.35 -18.95
N PHE A 730 -3.60 -16.17 -19.11
CA PHE A 730 -4.26 -14.86 -19.01
C PHE A 730 -4.43 -14.20 -20.39
N VAL A 731 -4.50 -14.99 -21.47
CA VAL A 731 -4.51 -14.47 -22.84
C VAL A 731 -5.68 -13.50 -23.06
N GLY A 732 -5.37 -12.25 -23.38
CA GLY A 732 -6.37 -11.19 -23.57
C GLY A 732 -7.18 -10.82 -22.32
N ALA A 733 -6.79 -11.27 -21.12
CA ALA A 733 -7.42 -10.91 -19.86
C ALA A 733 -7.18 -9.43 -19.50
N ALA A 734 -8.02 -8.88 -18.63
CA ALA A 734 -7.82 -7.57 -18.02
C ALA A 734 -7.65 -7.76 -16.50
N LEU A 735 -6.53 -7.27 -15.97
CA LEU A 735 -6.20 -7.31 -14.54
C LEU A 735 -6.01 -5.86 -14.06
N SER A 736 -6.75 -5.45 -13.04
CA SER A 736 -6.62 -4.16 -12.36
C SER A 736 -6.45 -4.36 -10.86
N ALA A 737 -5.52 -3.61 -10.26
CA ALA A 737 -5.26 -3.63 -8.82
C ALA A 737 -5.08 -5.05 -8.25
N CYS A 738 -4.41 -5.95 -8.99
CA CYS A 738 -4.22 -7.34 -8.55
C CYS A 738 -2.91 -7.50 -7.79
N TYR A 739 -2.91 -8.30 -6.72
CA TYR A 739 -1.76 -8.48 -5.83
C TYR A 739 -1.30 -9.93 -5.76
N MET A 740 -0.02 -10.17 -5.99
CA MET A 740 0.61 -11.48 -5.83
C MET A 740 1.71 -11.36 -4.78
N VAL A 741 1.48 -11.93 -3.59
CA VAL A 741 2.33 -11.70 -2.41
C VAL A 741 2.75 -13.01 -1.75
N LEU A 742 3.66 -12.92 -0.78
CA LEU A 742 4.06 -14.01 0.12
C LEU A 742 4.44 -15.29 -0.64
N GLY A 743 5.42 -15.22 -1.55
CA GLY A 743 5.96 -16.42 -2.22
C GLY A 743 5.03 -17.07 -3.25
N SER A 744 4.02 -16.36 -3.74
CA SER A 744 3.16 -16.80 -4.86
C SER A 744 3.96 -17.00 -6.16
N SER A 745 3.50 -17.90 -7.02
CA SER A 745 4.21 -18.31 -8.26
C SER A 745 3.27 -18.43 -9.46
N LEU A 746 3.73 -17.92 -10.59
CA LEU A 746 3.07 -17.88 -11.91
C LEU A 746 4.04 -18.38 -13.00
N GLU A 747 4.80 -19.44 -12.69
CA GLU A 747 5.76 -20.05 -13.61
C GLU A 747 5.10 -20.44 -14.95
N ALA A 748 5.76 -20.12 -16.06
CA ALA A 748 5.29 -20.41 -17.42
C ALA A 748 3.90 -19.85 -17.79
N ALA A 749 3.38 -18.88 -17.02
CA ALA A 749 2.08 -18.27 -17.30
C ALA A 749 2.07 -17.49 -18.63
N ASP A 750 0.94 -17.49 -19.34
CA ASP A 750 0.77 -16.85 -20.64
C ASP A 750 -0.15 -15.62 -20.55
N PHE A 751 0.44 -14.43 -20.53
CA PHE A 751 -0.23 -13.13 -20.53
C PHE A 751 -0.41 -12.53 -21.94
N GLY A 752 -0.31 -13.34 -23.01
CA GLY A 752 -0.35 -12.85 -24.39
C GLY A 752 -1.53 -11.91 -24.69
N GLY A 753 -1.25 -10.65 -25.04
CA GLY A 753 -2.28 -9.64 -25.34
C GLY A 753 -3.13 -9.18 -24.14
N ALA A 754 -2.78 -9.58 -22.91
CA ALA A 754 -3.45 -9.14 -21.69
C ALA A 754 -3.24 -7.65 -21.43
N ARG A 755 -4.06 -7.08 -20.54
CA ARG A 755 -3.88 -5.74 -19.97
C ARG A 755 -3.76 -5.86 -18.46
N LEU A 756 -2.70 -5.30 -17.92
CA LEU A 756 -2.46 -5.22 -16.48
C LEU A 756 -2.29 -3.73 -16.12
N ALA A 757 -2.99 -3.29 -15.09
CA ALA A 757 -2.89 -1.94 -14.56
C ALA A 757 -2.78 -1.98 -13.03
N GLU A 758 -1.92 -1.14 -12.45
CA GLU A 758 -1.81 -0.93 -10.99
C GLU A 758 -1.62 -2.23 -10.19
N SER A 759 -1.00 -3.23 -10.80
CA SER A 759 -0.88 -4.58 -10.23
C SER A 759 0.51 -4.81 -9.65
N ASN A 760 0.57 -5.51 -8.51
CA ASN A 760 1.80 -5.83 -7.79
C ASN A 760 2.20 -7.28 -8.03
N LEU A 761 3.33 -7.45 -8.71
CA LEU A 761 3.98 -8.72 -9.04
C LEU A 761 5.40 -8.79 -8.44
N ARG A 762 5.66 -8.02 -7.38
CA ARG A 762 6.99 -7.91 -6.77
C ARG A 762 7.45 -9.26 -6.21
N GLY A 763 8.66 -9.68 -6.56
CA GLY A 763 9.26 -10.93 -6.07
C GLY A 763 8.60 -12.22 -6.58
N VAL A 764 7.61 -12.13 -7.47
CA VAL A 764 6.87 -13.29 -7.98
C VAL A 764 7.73 -14.10 -8.94
N ASP A 765 7.58 -15.42 -8.88
CA ASP A 765 8.18 -16.30 -9.88
C ASP A 765 7.36 -16.31 -11.18
N LEU A 766 7.91 -15.70 -12.22
CA LEU A 766 7.38 -15.59 -13.58
C LEU A 766 8.33 -16.23 -14.60
N SER A 767 9.15 -17.19 -14.16
CA SER A 767 10.15 -17.83 -15.01
C SER A 767 9.48 -18.48 -16.23
N GLY A 768 9.99 -18.21 -17.43
CA GLY A 768 9.42 -18.70 -18.69
C GLY A 768 8.04 -18.16 -19.08
N ALA A 769 7.50 -17.16 -18.36
CA ALA A 769 6.21 -16.57 -18.66
C ALA A 769 6.20 -15.84 -20.03
N ARG A 770 5.03 -15.74 -20.67
CA ARG A 770 4.86 -15.06 -21.97
C ARG A 770 4.06 -13.77 -21.79
N PHE A 771 4.66 -12.64 -22.15
CA PHE A 771 4.05 -11.31 -22.18
C PHE A 771 3.95 -10.75 -23.60
N CYS A 772 3.86 -11.62 -24.61
CA CYS A 772 3.83 -11.21 -26.02
C CYS A 772 2.65 -10.27 -26.32
N GLY A 773 2.92 -9.01 -26.65
CA GLY A 773 1.89 -8.02 -26.94
C GLY A 773 1.05 -7.56 -25.74
N THR A 774 1.48 -7.87 -24.52
CA THR A 774 0.82 -7.46 -23.27
C THR A 774 0.97 -5.96 -23.06
N ARG A 775 -0.04 -5.33 -22.44
CA ARG A 775 0.05 -3.94 -21.95
C ARG A 775 0.13 -3.94 -20.43
N LEU A 776 1.19 -3.39 -19.89
CA LEU A 776 1.45 -3.16 -18.47
C LEU A 776 1.46 -1.64 -18.26
N ALA A 777 0.71 -1.16 -17.29
CA ALA A 777 0.67 0.25 -16.88
C ALA A 777 0.75 0.33 -15.37
N ASP A 778 1.71 1.10 -14.85
CA ASP A 778 1.89 1.31 -13.40
C ASP A 778 1.97 0.01 -12.58
N CYS A 779 2.55 -1.05 -13.16
CA CYS A 779 2.77 -2.32 -12.49
C CYS A 779 4.14 -2.34 -11.79
N ASP A 780 4.19 -3.01 -10.63
CA ASP A 780 5.46 -3.31 -9.94
C ASP A 780 5.89 -4.76 -10.21
N LEU A 781 6.97 -4.93 -10.96
CA LEU A 781 7.66 -6.21 -11.21
C LEU A 781 9.07 -6.22 -10.59
N SER A 782 9.32 -5.39 -9.59
CA SER A 782 10.60 -5.35 -8.88
C SER A 782 10.91 -6.72 -8.25
N GLU A 783 12.17 -7.14 -8.29
CA GLU A 783 12.63 -8.44 -7.76
C GLU A 783 11.93 -9.68 -8.34
N ALA A 784 11.09 -9.53 -9.37
CA ALA A 784 10.41 -10.65 -10.01
C ALA A 784 11.41 -11.54 -10.76
N ARG A 785 11.16 -12.85 -10.78
CA ARG A 785 11.95 -13.80 -11.56
C ARG A 785 11.34 -13.96 -12.94
N LEU A 786 11.94 -13.36 -13.95
CA LEU A 786 11.50 -13.34 -15.35
C LEU A 786 12.50 -14.06 -16.27
N ALA A 787 13.33 -14.96 -15.72
CA ALA A 787 14.33 -15.67 -16.49
C ALA A 787 13.68 -16.47 -17.63
N GLY A 788 14.15 -16.25 -18.86
CA GLY A 788 13.62 -16.89 -20.07
C GLY A 788 12.21 -16.43 -20.50
N ALA A 789 11.64 -15.40 -19.86
CA ALA A 789 10.33 -14.88 -20.21
C ALA A 789 10.31 -14.24 -21.62
N ASP A 790 9.15 -14.28 -22.28
CA ASP A 790 8.97 -13.74 -23.64
C ASP A 790 8.10 -12.47 -23.63
N LEU A 791 8.74 -11.31 -23.55
CA LEU A 791 8.15 -9.97 -23.53
C LEU A 791 8.12 -9.28 -24.91
N ARG A 792 8.26 -10.02 -26.01
CA ARG A 792 8.32 -9.41 -27.36
C ARG A 792 7.07 -8.59 -27.65
N ARG A 793 7.27 -7.34 -28.11
CA ARG A 793 6.19 -6.37 -28.40
C ARG A 793 5.29 -6.02 -27.20
N ALA A 794 5.73 -6.32 -25.97
CA ALA A 794 5.05 -5.84 -24.77
C ALA A 794 5.16 -4.31 -24.67
N THR A 795 4.15 -3.66 -24.10
CA THR A 795 4.20 -2.23 -23.73
C THR A 795 4.15 -2.15 -22.21
N ALA A 796 5.21 -1.63 -21.57
CA ALA A 796 5.32 -1.56 -20.10
C ALA A 796 5.77 -0.17 -19.63
N SER A 797 5.18 0.89 -20.18
CA SER A 797 5.62 2.26 -19.88
C SER A 797 5.36 2.62 -18.41
N GLY A 798 6.36 3.20 -17.74
CA GLY A 798 6.26 3.60 -16.32
C GLY A 798 6.31 2.46 -15.31
N CYS A 799 6.48 1.20 -15.73
CA CYS A 799 6.54 0.06 -14.81
C CYS A 799 7.88 -0.04 -14.07
N LEU A 800 7.85 -0.69 -12.89
CA LEU A 800 9.01 -0.94 -12.07
C LEU A 800 9.57 -2.35 -12.34
N PHE A 801 10.86 -2.45 -12.61
CA PHE A 801 11.60 -3.71 -12.80
C PHE A 801 12.87 -3.74 -11.95
N SER A 802 12.88 -2.99 -10.83
CA SER A 802 14.09 -2.82 -10.02
C SER A 802 14.52 -4.17 -9.42
N GLY A 803 15.74 -4.61 -9.68
CA GLY A 803 16.26 -5.91 -9.22
C GLY A 803 15.63 -7.14 -9.87
N ALA A 804 14.84 -6.98 -10.94
CA ALA A 804 14.20 -8.11 -11.61
C ALA A 804 15.24 -9.01 -12.32
N ASP A 805 15.04 -10.33 -12.27
CA ASP A 805 15.87 -11.30 -12.99
C ASP A 805 15.30 -11.52 -14.40
N LEU A 806 15.87 -10.87 -15.40
CA LEU A 806 15.47 -10.95 -16.81
C LEU A 806 16.47 -11.76 -17.65
N ARG A 807 17.24 -12.66 -17.02
CA ARG A 807 18.26 -13.44 -17.74
C ARG A 807 17.64 -14.25 -18.86
N THR A 808 18.25 -14.21 -20.05
CA THR A 808 17.75 -14.90 -21.26
C THR A 808 16.34 -14.52 -21.71
N ALA A 809 15.75 -13.45 -21.16
CA ALA A 809 14.43 -12.97 -21.56
C ALA A 809 14.44 -12.41 -22.99
N ARG A 810 13.32 -12.56 -23.70
CA ARG A 810 13.13 -12.02 -25.06
C ARG A 810 12.32 -10.73 -24.98
N LEU A 811 12.97 -9.59 -25.19
CA LEU A 811 12.42 -8.24 -25.11
C LEU A 811 12.35 -7.56 -26.48
N GLY A 812 12.49 -8.32 -27.57
CA GLY A 812 12.51 -7.77 -28.93
C GLY A 812 11.26 -6.94 -29.27
N ASP A 813 11.45 -5.75 -29.82
CA ASP A 813 10.41 -4.76 -30.11
C ASP A 813 9.55 -4.34 -28.90
N ALA A 814 10.01 -4.55 -27.66
CA ALA A 814 9.26 -4.14 -26.47
C ALA A 814 9.35 -2.62 -26.22
N HIS A 815 8.26 -2.02 -25.76
CA HIS A 815 8.18 -0.60 -25.42
C HIS A 815 8.30 -0.43 -23.90
N LEU A 816 9.51 -0.16 -23.45
CA LEU A 816 9.92 -0.06 -22.05
C LEU A 816 10.31 1.39 -21.72
N MET A 817 9.52 2.37 -22.12
CA MET A 817 9.81 3.79 -21.90
C MET A 817 9.52 4.21 -20.46
N GLN A 818 10.38 5.05 -19.89
CA GLN A 818 10.27 5.57 -18.52
C GLN A 818 10.13 4.48 -17.44
N CYS A 819 10.65 3.29 -17.71
CA CYS A 819 10.70 2.20 -16.73
C CYS A 819 11.85 2.40 -15.75
N LEU A 820 11.71 1.88 -14.53
CA LEU A 820 12.80 1.79 -13.57
C LEU A 820 13.38 0.37 -13.58
N LEU A 821 14.48 0.15 -14.31
CA LEU A 821 15.17 -1.14 -14.43
C LEU A 821 16.44 -1.23 -13.57
N ARG A 822 16.53 -0.46 -12.49
CA ARG A 822 17.73 -0.41 -11.66
C ARG A 822 18.12 -1.81 -11.18
N ARG A 823 19.38 -2.24 -11.37
CA ARG A 823 19.89 -3.57 -10.96
C ARG A 823 19.18 -4.77 -11.59
N ALA A 824 18.41 -4.57 -12.65
CA ALA A 824 17.84 -5.69 -13.37
C ALA A 824 18.96 -6.54 -13.99
N ASP A 825 18.81 -7.87 -13.96
CA ASP A 825 19.76 -8.79 -14.57
C ASP A 825 19.30 -9.16 -15.98
N LEU A 826 19.94 -8.57 -16.99
CA LEU A 826 19.61 -8.75 -18.41
C LEU A 826 20.63 -9.64 -19.13
N ARG A 827 21.44 -10.42 -18.42
CA ARG A 827 22.45 -11.31 -19.04
C ARG A 827 21.81 -12.31 -20.00
N GLY A 828 22.35 -12.40 -21.22
CA GLY A 828 21.82 -13.20 -22.32
C GLY A 828 20.44 -12.77 -22.86
N ALA A 829 19.92 -11.60 -22.46
CA ALA A 829 18.61 -11.13 -22.90
C ALA A 829 18.65 -10.59 -24.35
N ASP A 830 17.53 -10.73 -25.08
CA ASP A 830 17.36 -10.24 -26.45
C ASP A 830 16.54 -8.96 -26.47
N LEU A 831 17.18 -7.79 -26.57
CA LEU A 831 16.55 -6.46 -26.58
C LEU A 831 16.47 -5.84 -27.98
N ARG A 832 16.60 -6.62 -29.05
CA ARG A 832 16.64 -6.06 -30.41
C ARG A 832 15.37 -5.28 -30.75
N GLY A 833 15.52 -4.03 -31.19
CA GLY A 833 14.40 -3.14 -31.50
C GLY A 833 13.58 -2.66 -30.29
N ALA A 834 14.00 -2.96 -29.05
CA ALA A 834 13.32 -2.46 -27.86
C ALA A 834 13.50 -0.94 -27.70
N SER A 835 12.49 -0.26 -27.18
CA SER A 835 12.52 1.17 -26.87
C SER A 835 12.64 1.39 -25.37
N LEU A 836 13.76 1.94 -24.92
CA LEU A 836 14.07 2.24 -23.52
C LEU A 836 14.08 3.75 -23.23
N PHE A 837 13.43 4.55 -24.07
CA PHE A 837 13.48 6.01 -23.96
C PHE A 837 13.09 6.52 -22.56
N GLY A 838 13.96 7.33 -21.94
CA GLY A 838 13.75 7.92 -20.62
C GLY A 838 13.75 6.93 -19.45
N SER A 839 14.16 5.69 -19.67
CA SER A 839 14.23 4.65 -18.65
C SER A 839 15.52 4.71 -17.84
N ASP A 840 15.43 4.24 -16.61
CA ASP A 840 16.54 4.19 -15.68
C ASP A 840 17.18 2.80 -15.68
N LEU A 841 18.40 2.69 -16.19
CA LEU A 841 19.17 1.45 -16.32
C LEU A 841 20.40 1.44 -15.41
N ALA A 842 20.37 2.18 -14.29
CA ALA A 842 21.46 2.16 -13.33
C ALA A 842 21.75 0.73 -12.83
N GLU A 843 23.02 0.32 -12.85
CA GLU A 843 23.50 -0.97 -12.34
C GLU A 843 22.90 -2.23 -13.03
N VAL A 844 22.34 -2.10 -14.24
CA VAL A 844 21.85 -3.26 -15.00
C VAL A 844 23.00 -4.20 -15.36
N HIS A 845 22.81 -5.51 -15.16
CA HIS A 845 23.79 -6.52 -15.56
C HIS A 845 23.56 -6.95 -17.01
N LEU A 846 24.59 -6.82 -17.84
CA LEU A 846 24.62 -7.27 -19.24
C LEU A 846 25.90 -8.06 -19.48
N ASP A 847 25.89 -8.98 -20.45
CA ASP A 847 27.04 -9.77 -20.89
C ASP A 847 27.19 -9.74 -22.42
N GLU A 848 28.20 -10.45 -22.95
CA GLU A 848 28.46 -10.55 -24.40
C GLU A 848 27.35 -11.26 -25.17
N ASP A 849 26.55 -12.09 -24.48
CA ASP A 849 25.43 -12.84 -25.06
C ASP A 849 24.15 -12.00 -25.15
N SER A 850 24.14 -10.78 -24.60
CA SER A 850 23.01 -9.86 -24.62
C SER A 850 22.90 -9.16 -25.99
N LEU A 851 21.75 -9.26 -26.67
CA LEU A 851 21.54 -8.71 -28.01
C LEU A 851 20.90 -7.32 -27.94
N LEU A 852 21.58 -6.29 -28.46
CA LEU A 852 21.17 -4.87 -28.35
C LEU A 852 21.00 -4.17 -29.72
N ASP A 853 20.90 -4.92 -30.82
CA ASP A 853 20.80 -4.32 -32.16
C ASP A 853 19.52 -3.50 -32.31
N GLU A 854 19.64 -2.28 -32.85
CA GLU A 854 18.50 -1.37 -33.09
C GLU A 854 17.69 -0.95 -31.84
N THR A 855 18.23 -1.17 -30.63
CA THR A 855 17.62 -0.71 -29.37
C THR A 855 17.71 0.82 -29.26
N ASP A 856 16.59 1.48 -28.97
CA ASP A 856 16.55 2.94 -28.75
C ASP A 856 16.83 3.28 -27.29
N PHE A 857 17.98 3.94 -27.06
CA PHE A 857 18.46 4.38 -25.75
C PHE A 857 18.29 5.90 -25.51
N GLY A 858 17.44 6.60 -26.27
CA GLY A 858 17.26 8.05 -26.13
C GLY A 858 17.03 8.52 -24.69
N ARG A 859 17.92 9.38 -24.17
CA ARG A 859 17.93 9.90 -22.78
C ARG A 859 17.89 8.80 -21.69
N VAL A 860 18.64 7.72 -21.87
CA VAL A 860 18.81 6.68 -20.85
C VAL A 860 19.98 6.99 -19.91
N ALA A 861 19.79 6.79 -18.61
CA ALA A 861 20.86 6.84 -17.61
C ALA A 861 21.60 5.48 -17.58
N PHE A 862 22.78 5.41 -18.21
CA PHE A 862 23.66 4.22 -18.25
C PHE A 862 24.90 4.39 -17.36
N HIS A 863 24.76 4.45 -16.03
CA HIS A 863 25.97 4.51 -15.19
C HIS A 863 25.81 3.76 -13.85
N PRO A 864 26.77 2.85 -13.50
CA PRO A 864 27.87 2.30 -14.31
C PRO A 864 27.51 1.01 -15.10
N ARG A 865 28.22 0.76 -16.22
CA ARG A 865 28.23 -0.55 -16.92
C ARG A 865 29.16 -1.52 -16.18
N ARG A 866 28.63 -2.57 -15.54
CA ARG A 866 29.45 -3.73 -15.16
C ARG A 866 29.67 -4.60 -16.39
N ARG A 867 30.84 -4.52 -17.03
CA ARG A 867 31.31 -5.60 -17.92
C ARG A 867 31.65 -6.79 -17.04
N SER A 868 31.09 -7.97 -17.35
CA SER A 868 31.47 -9.20 -16.65
C SER A 868 32.99 -9.39 -16.74
N GLU A 869 33.65 -9.54 -15.60
CA GLU A 869 35.02 -10.05 -15.55
C GLU A 869 35.04 -11.43 -16.21
N ALA A 870 35.63 -11.52 -17.39
CA ALA A 870 35.97 -12.78 -18.03
C ALA A 870 37.49 -12.99 -17.97
N ALA A 871 37.85 -14.07 -17.26
CA ALA A 871 39.09 -14.83 -17.32
C ALA A 871 40.40 -14.19 -16.79
N SER A 872 40.69 -14.49 -15.52
CA SER A 872 41.96 -15.15 -15.14
C SER A 872 41.75 -16.12 -13.98
#